data_AF-A0A6N8XFZ9-F1
#
_entry.id   AF-A0A6N8XFZ9-F1
#
_cell.length_a   1.000
_cell.length_b   1.000
_cell.length_c   1.000
_cell.angle_alpha   90.00
_cell.angle_beta   90.00
_cell.angle_gamma   90.00
#
_symmetry.space_group_name_H-M   'P 1'
#
loop_
_entity.id
_entity.type
_entity.pdbx_description
1 polymer ?
#
loop_
_entity_poly.entity_id
_entity_poly.type
_entity_poly.pdbx_seq_one_letter_code
_entity_poly.pdbx_strand_id
1 'polypeptide(L)'
;MDRLIEVQRKRAALAEEEAWLATALGSWWRGERTEIEPLIKAATWVASLREPLQMLGCPLTVEMATAVCGLRSDAEALRGRLDSERDLARRRLSAVDARLGFGPEEAMTRTEHPLEKVRGRLKRMRDEVQRYEEWKRLQERHHQLAANALRRFADRIVDDGVSPDVAENEFRYAVAEARWKHARSARPELDEVAKPGRHGRVDAFQFLDRRRLEEAKTLIRSQHLDQLPTGAAGEMGFLKGEVAKKKAHRPVRQAFLAAPNMIPRIKPVILMSPISIAQFLPPNRIRFDLLLIDEASQVRPEDALGAVARARQIVVVGDDKQLPPTTFFERLIDNPSADDDDGTDEAPATATAAEMESILKLAEARGLGQAMLEWHYRSRDPSLIKVSNIEFYESGLVLPPSPLEKDDRFGMTLTRVAGVYSTRSRGGGRAGTNRFEAERIADALIEHARATDRQGQSVGVVAFSKAQSDMITEVLEMRRRTNPSLDALLREGKNEDVFVKNIENVQGDERDVILVSVGYGPSEPNGPLSSMRFGPVNTEGGERRLNVLFSRARMRCEIFVSFNWREIDLTRTQADGPRVLRRFLSFAESGQLESEKGATGLGADSALEEDVAQVIDALGYPVDHQVGSAGFRIDLGVRHPKRPSQYILAVECDGATYHSALWARERDRLRQQVLEGQGWRFHRIWSTDWFYRREQEVERLRSALIHAREAAAEGFLPPAANRSRDENSSSPPNGSPDSGGDEVPPSEAQETPRAPPYKRANDAYSASAAPHVLVPQQMAELVTRIEQSEGPIPTDVVARR
;
A
#
# COMPACT_ATOMS: atom_id res chain seq x y z
N MET A 1 75.96 -54.93 43.94
CA MET A 1 75.67 -56.36 44.17
C MET A 1 74.45 -56.79 43.35
N ASP A 2 73.36 -56.03 43.38
CA ASP A 2 72.12 -56.32 42.63
C ASP A 2 72.30 -56.49 41.12
N ARG A 3 73.14 -55.68 40.45
CA ARG A 3 73.46 -55.84 39.02
C ARG A 3 74.14 -57.17 38.67
N LEU A 4 74.99 -57.70 39.56
CA LEU A 4 75.68 -58.99 39.35
C LEU A 4 74.71 -60.16 39.50
N ILE A 5 73.79 -60.05 40.45
CA ILE A 5 72.68 -61.00 40.64
C ILE A 5 71.74 -60.96 39.43
N GLU A 6 71.43 -59.77 38.91
CA GLU A 6 70.60 -59.62 37.72
C GLU A 6 71.25 -60.22 36.46
N VAL A 7 72.56 -60.04 36.27
CA VAL A 7 73.31 -60.66 35.16
C VAL A 7 73.34 -62.18 35.29
N GLN A 8 73.57 -62.74 36.49
CA GLN A 8 73.49 -64.19 36.70
C GLN A 8 72.08 -64.73 36.45
N ARG A 9 71.04 -64.00 36.87
CA ARG A 9 69.64 -64.38 36.62
C ARG A 9 69.30 -64.36 35.13
N LYS A 10 69.80 -63.36 34.38
CA LYS A 10 69.64 -63.27 32.92
C LYS A 10 70.43 -64.37 32.17
N ARG A 11 71.63 -64.72 32.65
CA ARG A 11 72.39 -65.87 32.13
C ARG A 11 71.69 -67.20 32.36
N ALA A 12 71.11 -67.40 33.54
CA ALA A 12 70.32 -68.58 33.84
C ALA A 12 69.08 -68.68 32.93
N ALA A 13 68.36 -67.57 32.75
CA ALA A 13 67.22 -67.52 31.82
C ALA A 13 67.64 -67.78 30.35
N LEU A 14 68.78 -67.24 29.91
CA LEU A 14 69.31 -67.49 28.57
C LEU A 14 69.70 -68.97 28.38
N ALA A 15 70.24 -69.61 29.42
CA ALA A 15 70.61 -71.02 29.41
C ALA A 15 69.38 -71.95 29.35
N GLU A 16 68.26 -71.58 29.99
CA GLU A 16 67.00 -72.32 29.88
C GLU A 16 66.45 -72.32 28.45
N GLU A 17 66.62 -71.23 27.71
CA GLU A 17 66.14 -71.10 26.33
C GLU A 17 67.19 -71.43 25.25
N GLU A 18 68.43 -71.76 25.64
CA GLU A 18 69.55 -71.96 24.73
C GLU A 18 69.28 -73.05 23.69
N ALA A 19 68.66 -74.16 24.09
CA ALA A 19 68.31 -75.26 23.18
C ALA A 19 67.31 -74.81 22.09
N TRP A 20 66.33 -73.97 22.46
CA TRP A 20 65.36 -73.44 21.51
C TRP A 20 66.01 -72.41 20.59
N LEU A 21 66.80 -71.47 21.13
CA LEU A 21 67.50 -70.44 20.36
C LEU A 21 68.51 -71.03 19.38
N ALA A 22 69.25 -72.07 19.79
CA ALA A 22 70.17 -72.80 18.92
C ALA A 22 69.43 -73.50 17.77
N THR A 23 68.23 -74.02 18.02
CA THR A 23 67.39 -74.66 17.00
C THR A 23 66.78 -73.62 16.05
N ALA A 24 66.25 -72.52 16.60
CA ALA A 24 65.54 -71.48 15.85
C ALA A 24 66.48 -70.61 14.99
N LEU A 25 67.66 -70.26 15.51
CA LEU A 25 68.64 -69.42 14.82
C LEU A 25 69.71 -70.23 14.06
N GLY A 26 69.81 -71.53 14.33
CA GLY A 26 70.75 -72.43 13.66
C GLY A 26 72.20 -71.95 13.74
N SER A 27 72.87 -71.85 12.60
CA SER A 27 74.27 -71.40 12.50
C SER A 27 74.52 -69.95 12.92
N TRP A 28 73.47 -69.17 13.19
CA TRP A 28 73.57 -67.79 13.66
C TRP A 28 73.61 -67.66 15.19
N TRP A 29 73.27 -68.73 15.93
CA TRP A 29 73.39 -68.73 17.39
C TRP A 29 74.86 -68.83 17.82
N ARG A 30 75.32 -67.88 18.64
CA ARG A 30 76.69 -67.82 19.19
C ARG A 30 76.68 -67.61 20.72
N GLY A 31 75.64 -68.10 21.40
CA GLY A 31 75.44 -67.87 22.83
C GLY A 31 75.32 -66.38 23.15
N GLU A 32 75.97 -65.91 24.21
CA GLU A 32 75.99 -64.49 24.61
C GLU A 32 76.59 -63.54 23.54
N ARG A 33 77.32 -64.07 22.55
CA ARG A 33 77.91 -63.29 21.44
C ARG A 33 76.99 -63.19 20.23
N THR A 34 75.76 -63.67 20.33
CA THR A 34 74.78 -63.56 19.25
C THR A 34 74.44 -62.09 19.03
N GLU A 35 74.62 -61.60 17.80
CA GLU A 35 74.16 -60.26 17.42
C GLU A 35 72.63 -60.30 17.24
N ILE A 36 71.91 -60.03 18.32
CA ILE A 36 70.44 -60.12 18.35
C ILE A 36 69.79 -59.00 17.54
N GLU A 37 70.38 -57.80 17.52
CA GLU A 37 69.76 -56.62 16.88
C GLU A 37 69.55 -56.78 15.35
N PRO A 38 70.53 -57.27 14.56
CA PRO A 38 70.32 -57.56 13.14
C PRO A 38 69.29 -58.67 12.88
N LEU A 39 69.27 -59.70 13.74
CA LEU A 39 68.32 -60.80 13.63
C LEU A 39 66.88 -60.35 13.89
N ILE A 40 66.67 -59.48 14.89
CA ILE A 40 65.38 -58.83 15.13
C ILE A 40 64.97 -57.99 13.93
N LYS A 41 65.88 -57.15 13.38
CA LYS A 41 65.57 -56.33 12.19
C LYS A 41 65.15 -57.19 10.99
N ALA A 42 65.85 -58.29 10.74
CA ALA A 42 65.49 -59.24 9.68
C ALA A 42 64.13 -59.90 9.95
N ALA A 43 63.89 -60.37 11.17
CA ALA A 43 62.62 -61.00 11.56
C ALA A 43 61.43 -60.01 11.47
N THR A 44 61.60 -58.77 11.90
CA THR A 44 60.57 -57.72 11.79
C THR A 44 60.28 -57.39 10.32
N TRP A 45 61.31 -57.31 9.47
CA TRP A 45 61.11 -57.08 8.04
C TRP A 45 60.37 -58.25 7.37
N VAL A 46 60.75 -59.50 7.64
CA VAL A 46 60.04 -60.69 7.15
C VAL A 46 58.59 -60.73 7.65
N ALA A 47 58.34 -60.35 8.90
CA ALA A 47 56.99 -60.26 9.45
C ALA A 47 56.13 -59.18 8.74
N SER A 48 56.73 -58.04 8.36
CA SER A 48 56.04 -56.98 7.62
C SER A 48 55.58 -57.40 6.21
N LEU A 49 56.15 -58.46 5.65
CA LEU A 49 55.77 -59.01 4.34
C LEU A 49 54.55 -59.93 4.40
N ARG A 50 54.10 -60.33 5.59
CA ARG A 50 53.03 -61.31 5.76
C ARG A 50 51.69 -60.81 5.22
N GLU A 51 51.29 -59.61 5.60
CA GLU A 51 50.00 -59.00 5.21
C GLU A 51 49.92 -58.70 3.70
N PRO A 52 50.93 -58.04 3.08
CA PRO A 52 50.94 -57.77 1.65
C PRO A 52 50.90 -59.04 0.79
N LEU A 53 51.65 -60.08 1.17
CA LEU A 53 51.69 -61.35 0.43
C LEU A 53 50.39 -62.15 0.58
N GLN A 54 49.72 -62.05 1.74
CA GLN A 54 48.42 -62.67 1.97
C GLN A 54 47.32 -62.03 1.13
N MET A 55 47.33 -60.71 0.94
CA MET A 55 46.43 -60.02 0.00
C MET A 55 46.66 -60.42 -1.47
N LEU A 56 47.89 -60.82 -1.81
CA LEU A 56 48.25 -61.33 -3.14
C LEU A 56 47.96 -62.83 -3.32
N GLY A 57 47.41 -63.49 -2.29
CA GLY A 57 47.08 -64.92 -2.33
C GLY A 57 48.29 -65.86 -2.19
N CYS A 58 49.45 -65.35 -1.77
CA CYS A 58 50.69 -66.11 -1.61
C CYS A 58 51.14 -66.11 -0.13
N PRO A 59 50.70 -67.06 0.71
CA PRO A 59 51.07 -67.06 2.13
C PRO A 59 52.59 -67.24 2.30
N LEU A 60 53.20 -66.42 3.14
CA LEU A 60 54.63 -66.46 3.42
C LEU A 60 55.00 -67.82 4.04
N THR A 61 55.71 -68.68 3.29
CA THR A 61 56.21 -69.96 3.79
C THR A 61 57.62 -69.82 4.38
N VAL A 62 57.99 -70.77 5.23
CA VAL A 62 59.35 -70.84 5.82
C VAL A 62 60.42 -70.94 4.72
N GLU A 63 60.14 -71.68 3.65
CA GLU A 63 61.05 -71.81 2.49
C GLU A 63 61.23 -70.48 1.75
N MET A 64 60.15 -69.70 1.55
CA MET A 64 60.23 -68.38 0.93
C MET A 64 61.02 -67.39 1.79
N ALA A 65 60.77 -67.37 3.10
CA ALA A 65 61.52 -66.52 4.02
C ALA A 65 63.02 -66.87 4.02
N THR A 66 63.35 -68.17 3.99
CA THR A 66 64.74 -68.65 3.95
C THR A 66 65.39 -68.31 2.60
N ALA A 67 64.68 -68.45 1.49
CA ALA A 67 65.14 -68.08 0.16
C ALA A 67 65.43 -66.58 0.06
N VAL A 68 64.55 -65.73 0.60
CA VAL A 68 64.74 -64.26 0.60
C VAL A 68 65.97 -63.85 1.41
N CYS A 69 66.18 -64.45 2.59
CA CYS A 69 67.38 -64.22 3.40
C CYS A 69 68.67 -64.73 2.72
N GLY A 70 68.57 -65.70 1.81
CA GLY A 70 69.67 -66.23 1.00
C GLY A 70 70.06 -65.37 -0.22
N LEU A 71 69.26 -64.37 -0.60
CA LEU A 71 69.52 -63.47 -1.73
C LEU A 71 70.61 -62.44 -1.40
N ARG A 72 71.86 -62.88 -1.19
CA ARG A 72 73.01 -61.94 -1.04
C ARG A 72 73.48 -61.31 -2.35
N SER A 73 73.07 -61.84 -3.52
CA SER A 73 73.49 -61.35 -4.85
C SER A 73 72.34 -60.96 -5.79
N ASP A 74 71.11 -61.42 -5.55
CA ASP A 74 70.01 -61.29 -6.51
C ASP A 74 69.02 -60.15 -6.17
N ALA A 75 69.16 -59.53 -4.99
CA ALA A 75 68.29 -58.44 -4.56
C ALA A 75 68.42 -57.20 -5.45
N GLU A 76 69.64 -56.88 -5.92
CA GLU A 76 69.86 -55.77 -6.86
C GLU A 76 69.26 -56.07 -8.24
N ALA A 77 69.35 -57.32 -8.71
CA ALA A 77 68.74 -57.74 -9.97
C ALA A 77 67.20 -57.75 -9.91
N LEU A 78 66.63 -58.20 -8.80
CA LEU A 78 65.18 -58.15 -8.52
C LEU A 78 64.67 -56.72 -8.40
N ARG A 79 65.43 -55.85 -7.72
CA ARG A 79 65.15 -54.42 -7.65
C ARG A 79 65.21 -53.78 -9.03
N GLY A 80 66.21 -54.10 -9.83
CA GLY A 80 66.32 -53.65 -11.22
C GLY A 80 65.14 -54.08 -12.08
N ARG A 81 64.67 -55.33 -11.93
CA ARG A 81 63.45 -55.82 -12.61
C ARG A 81 62.20 -55.08 -12.15
N LEU A 82 62.00 -54.91 -10.83
CA LEU A 82 60.86 -54.17 -10.27
C LEU A 82 60.85 -52.71 -10.72
N ASP A 83 62.01 -52.05 -10.73
CA ASP A 83 62.15 -50.69 -11.24
C ASP A 83 61.81 -50.63 -12.73
N SER A 84 62.29 -51.60 -13.54
CA SER A 84 61.97 -51.67 -14.98
C SER A 84 60.48 -51.89 -15.27
N GLU A 85 59.82 -52.78 -14.53
CA GLU A 85 58.38 -53.06 -14.65
C GLU A 85 57.54 -51.87 -14.18
N ARG A 86 57.94 -51.20 -13.08
CA ARG A 86 57.32 -49.95 -12.63
C ARG A 86 57.41 -48.88 -13.70
N ASP A 87 58.58 -48.70 -14.31
CA ASP A 87 58.81 -47.68 -15.32
C ASP A 87 58.07 -48.00 -16.64
N LEU A 88 57.92 -49.28 -16.98
CA LEU A 88 57.09 -49.72 -18.10
C LEU A 88 55.60 -49.45 -17.82
N ALA A 89 55.12 -49.78 -16.63
CA ALA A 89 53.74 -49.52 -16.21
C ALA A 89 53.42 -48.01 -16.23
N ARG A 90 54.31 -47.17 -15.70
CA ARG A 90 54.18 -45.69 -15.77
C ARG A 90 54.12 -45.20 -17.21
N ARG A 91 54.99 -45.67 -18.10
CA ARG A 91 54.96 -45.30 -19.52
C ARG A 91 53.66 -45.69 -20.22
N ARG A 92 53.16 -46.91 -19.98
CA ARG A 92 51.89 -47.38 -20.55
C ARG A 92 50.69 -46.57 -20.05
N LEU A 93 50.65 -46.27 -18.75
CA LEU A 93 49.61 -45.42 -18.17
C LEU A 93 49.68 -43.99 -18.69
N SER A 94 50.87 -43.42 -18.81
CA SER A 94 51.08 -42.09 -19.39
C SER A 94 50.63 -42.03 -20.86
N ALA A 95 50.83 -43.08 -21.65
CA ALA A 95 50.33 -43.13 -23.02
C ALA A 95 48.79 -43.17 -23.10
N VAL A 96 48.13 -43.80 -22.13
CA VAL A 96 46.67 -43.80 -22.00
C VAL A 96 46.18 -42.41 -21.55
N ASP A 97 46.84 -41.81 -20.58
CA ASP A 97 46.54 -40.46 -20.09
C ASP A 97 46.75 -39.40 -21.19
N ALA A 98 47.81 -39.49 -21.99
CA ALA A 98 48.05 -38.58 -23.11
C ALA A 98 46.93 -38.64 -24.19
N ARG A 99 46.24 -39.79 -24.30
CA ARG A 99 45.11 -39.95 -25.24
C ARG A 99 43.77 -39.54 -24.63
N LEU A 100 43.57 -39.73 -23.34
CA LEU A 100 42.27 -39.59 -22.67
C LEU A 100 42.18 -38.38 -21.72
N GLY A 101 43.30 -37.72 -21.43
CA GLY A 101 43.38 -36.48 -20.66
C GLY A 101 42.90 -36.61 -19.21
N PHE A 102 43.31 -37.65 -18.48
CA PHE A 102 42.90 -37.85 -17.08
C PHE A 102 43.62 -36.92 -16.09
N GLY A 103 44.75 -36.34 -16.47
CA GLY A 103 45.55 -35.42 -15.66
C GLY A 103 46.64 -36.18 -14.89
N PRO A 104 47.93 -35.75 -14.92
CA PRO A 104 49.00 -36.74 -14.78
C PRO A 104 49.41 -37.09 -13.33
N GLU A 105 49.05 -36.31 -12.30
CA GLU A 105 49.78 -36.42 -11.01
C GLU A 105 48.96 -36.54 -9.72
N GLU A 106 47.75 -35.98 -9.61
CA GLU A 106 47.08 -35.92 -8.29
C GLU A 106 46.34 -37.20 -7.89
N ALA A 107 45.80 -37.97 -8.85
CA ALA A 107 45.07 -39.21 -8.55
C ALA A 107 45.99 -40.38 -8.15
N MET A 108 47.26 -40.35 -8.57
CA MET A 108 48.20 -41.46 -8.35
C MET A 108 49.09 -41.31 -7.11
N THR A 109 49.12 -40.13 -6.49
CA THR A 109 50.08 -39.80 -5.42
C THR A 109 49.52 -39.92 -3.99
N ARG A 110 48.20 -40.09 -3.81
CA ARG A 110 47.56 -39.94 -2.47
C ARG A 110 46.81 -41.15 -1.89
N THR A 111 46.76 -42.32 -2.53
CA THR A 111 46.06 -43.49 -1.92
C THR A 111 46.80 -44.82 -2.10
N GLU A 112 46.59 -45.73 -1.16
CA GLU A 112 47.28 -47.04 -1.02
C GLU A 112 47.09 -47.99 -2.22
N HIS A 113 46.10 -47.75 -3.10
CA HIS A 113 45.88 -48.55 -4.33
C HIS A 113 45.49 -47.70 -5.57
N PRO A 114 46.44 -46.99 -6.22
CA PRO A 114 46.16 -46.12 -7.37
C PRO A 114 45.69 -46.88 -8.62
N LEU A 115 46.29 -48.05 -8.88
CA LEU A 115 46.06 -48.82 -10.11
C LEU A 115 44.66 -49.43 -10.17
N GLU A 116 44.10 -49.82 -9.03
CA GLU A 116 42.79 -50.47 -8.98
C GLU A 116 41.64 -49.49 -9.22
N LYS A 117 41.80 -48.25 -8.77
CA LYS A 117 40.90 -47.15 -9.13
C LYS A 117 40.98 -46.81 -10.61
N VAL A 118 42.18 -46.76 -11.19
CA VAL A 118 42.37 -46.52 -12.64
C VAL A 118 41.72 -47.64 -13.44
N ARG A 119 41.93 -48.91 -13.07
CA ARG A 119 41.29 -50.06 -13.70
C ARG A 119 39.76 -49.97 -13.62
N GLY A 120 39.21 -49.65 -12.45
CA GLY A 120 37.76 -49.46 -12.27
C GLY A 120 37.19 -48.33 -13.13
N ARG A 121 37.90 -47.21 -13.25
CA ARG A 121 37.51 -46.08 -14.12
C ARG A 121 37.51 -46.48 -15.59
N LEU A 122 38.59 -47.11 -16.07
CA LEU A 122 38.71 -47.58 -17.46
C LEU A 122 37.66 -48.64 -17.80
N LYS A 123 37.34 -49.54 -16.85
CA LYS A 123 36.28 -50.53 -17.01
C LYS A 123 34.92 -49.86 -17.20
N ARG A 124 34.57 -48.86 -16.37
CA ARG A 124 33.32 -48.08 -16.54
C ARG A 124 33.26 -47.35 -17.88
N MET A 125 34.35 -46.71 -18.30
CA MET A 125 34.40 -46.03 -19.60
C MET A 125 34.19 -47.00 -20.76
N ARG A 126 34.74 -48.21 -20.68
CA ARG A 126 34.55 -49.28 -21.66
C ARG A 126 33.11 -49.81 -21.65
N ASP A 127 32.54 -50.00 -20.47
CA ASP A 127 31.20 -50.58 -20.31
C ASP A 127 30.09 -49.56 -20.66
N GLU A 128 30.39 -48.25 -20.67
CA GLU A 128 29.45 -47.15 -20.96
C GLU A 128 29.79 -46.33 -22.23
N VAL A 129 30.43 -46.94 -23.24
CA VAL A 129 30.84 -46.24 -24.48
C VAL A 129 29.68 -45.55 -25.20
N GLN A 130 28.45 -46.05 -25.08
CA GLN A 130 27.24 -45.43 -25.64
C GLN A 130 27.01 -43.98 -25.15
N ARG A 131 27.58 -43.58 -24.01
CA ARG A 131 27.46 -42.23 -23.45
C ARG A 131 28.53 -41.25 -23.98
N TYR A 132 29.38 -41.69 -24.91
CA TYR A 132 30.46 -40.86 -25.44
C TYR A 132 29.94 -39.58 -26.13
N GLU A 133 28.85 -39.67 -26.88
CA GLU A 133 28.21 -38.51 -27.51
C GLU A 133 27.70 -37.49 -26.47
N GLU A 134 27.17 -37.96 -25.33
CA GLU A 134 26.74 -37.08 -24.23
C GLU A 134 27.94 -36.36 -23.62
N TRP A 135 29.03 -37.09 -23.35
CA TRP A 135 30.25 -36.52 -22.81
C TRP A 135 30.89 -35.51 -23.77
N LYS A 136 30.95 -35.82 -25.07
CA LYS A 136 31.46 -34.91 -26.10
C LYS A 136 30.66 -33.60 -26.13
N ARG A 137 29.33 -33.68 -26.16
CA ARG A 137 28.45 -32.49 -26.10
C ARG A 137 28.70 -31.68 -24.83
N LEU A 138 28.85 -32.34 -23.68
CA LEU A 138 29.17 -31.66 -22.41
C LEU A 138 30.50 -30.90 -22.50
N GLN A 139 31.55 -31.52 -23.05
CA GLN A 139 32.86 -30.90 -23.23
C GLN A 139 32.83 -29.72 -24.21
N GLU A 140 32.08 -29.83 -25.31
CA GLU A 140 31.87 -28.74 -26.25
C GLU A 140 31.15 -27.55 -25.60
N ARG A 141 30.10 -27.81 -24.80
CA ARG A 141 29.39 -26.77 -24.05
C ARG A 141 30.27 -26.12 -22.99
N HIS A 142 31.07 -26.89 -22.25
CA HIS A 142 32.01 -26.37 -21.27
C HIS A 142 33.06 -25.46 -21.93
N HIS A 143 33.62 -25.88 -23.08
CA HIS A 143 34.54 -25.04 -23.85
C HIS A 143 33.89 -23.75 -24.37
N GLN A 144 32.64 -23.82 -24.83
CA GLN A 144 31.89 -22.62 -25.25
C GLN A 144 31.70 -21.64 -24.09
N LEU A 145 31.33 -22.12 -22.90
CA LEU A 145 31.22 -21.27 -21.71
C LEU A 145 32.58 -20.66 -21.32
N ALA A 146 33.64 -21.47 -21.34
CA ALA A 146 34.99 -21.00 -21.05
C ALA A 146 35.47 -19.91 -22.03
N ALA A 147 35.18 -20.07 -23.33
CA ALA A 147 35.51 -19.08 -24.36
C ALA A 147 34.78 -17.75 -24.17
N ASN A 148 33.59 -17.77 -23.57
CA ASN A 148 32.81 -16.57 -23.24
C ASN A 148 33.11 -16.03 -21.82
N ALA A 149 34.30 -16.27 -21.29
CA ALA A 149 34.75 -15.84 -19.96
C ALA A 149 33.93 -16.41 -18.76
N LEU A 150 33.18 -17.49 -18.97
CA LEU A 150 32.40 -18.17 -17.92
C LEU A 150 33.06 -19.45 -17.40
N ARG A 151 34.37 -19.64 -17.60
CA ARG A 151 35.10 -20.84 -17.17
C ARG A 151 34.88 -21.15 -15.68
N ARG A 152 35.05 -20.17 -14.79
CA ARG A 152 34.84 -20.36 -13.35
C ARG A 152 33.42 -20.80 -13.00
N PHE A 153 32.42 -20.33 -13.74
CA PHE A 153 31.03 -20.72 -13.52
C PHE A 153 30.79 -22.16 -14.00
N ALA A 154 31.33 -22.51 -15.18
CA ALA A 154 31.25 -23.87 -15.73
C ALA A 154 31.97 -24.90 -14.84
N ASP A 155 33.15 -24.54 -14.30
CA ASP A 155 33.91 -25.40 -13.38
C ASP A 155 33.12 -25.62 -12.07
N ARG A 156 32.52 -24.58 -11.51
CA ARG A 156 31.69 -24.70 -10.29
C ARG A 156 30.43 -25.56 -10.48
N ILE A 157 29.80 -25.54 -11.65
CA ILE A 157 28.67 -26.47 -11.93
C ILE A 157 29.15 -27.92 -11.84
N VAL A 158 30.36 -28.20 -12.32
CA VAL A 158 30.96 -29.55 -12.34
C VAL A 158 31.47 -29.95 -10.95
N ASP A 159 32.13 -29.03 -10.23
CA ASP A 159 32.83 -29.31 -8.98
C ASP A 159 31.93 -29.21 -7.74
N ASP A 160 31.04 -28.22 -7.67
CA ASP A 160 30.16 -27.97 -6.52
C ASP A 160 28.82 -28.73 -6.62
N GLY A 161 28.57 -29.44 -7.73
CA GLY A 161 27.35 -30.24 -7.92
C GLY A 161 26.06 -29.41 -8.00
N VAL A 162 26.13 -28.20 -8.58
CA VAL A 162 24.93 -27.37 -8.80
C VAL A 162 23.98 -28.12 -9.73
N SER A 163 22.76 -28.38 -9.26
CA SER A 163 21.73 -29.02 -10.09
C SER A 163 21.53 -28.23 -11.38
N PRO A 164 21.37 -28.89 -12.55
CA PRO A 164 21.01 -28.22 -13.80
C PRO A 164 19.80 -27.28 -13.67
N ASP A 165 18.84 -27.64 -12.80
CA ASP A 165 17.62 -26.85 -12.55
C ASP A 165 17.88 -25.52 -11.83
N VAL A 166 19.01 -25.41 -11.11
CA VAL A 166 19.38 -24.24 -10.29
C VAL A 166 20.46 -23.40 -10.97
N ALA A 167 21.24 -23.99 -11.88
CA ALA A 167 22.36 -23.33 -12.55
C ALA A 167 21.95 -22.05 -13.29
N GLU A 168 20.80 -22.03 -13.98
CA GLU A 168 20.31 -20.83 -14.66
C GLU A 168 20.00 -19.69 -13.67
N ASN A 169 19.38 -20.01 -12.54
CA ASN A 169 19.05 -19.03 -11.51
C ASN A 169 20.31 -18.47 -10.84
N GLU A 170 21.29 -19.31 -10.54
CA GLU A 170 22.60 -18.90 -10.01
C GLU A 170 23.34 -17.98 -10.97
N PHE A 171 23.30 -18.28 -12.27
CA PHE A 171 23.88 -17.39 -13.28
C PHE A 171 23.20 -16.02 -13.30
N ARG A 172 21.86 -15.99 -13.36
CA ARG A 172 21.07 -14.75 -13.36
C ARG A 172 21.34 -13.93 -12.10
N TYR A 173 21.39 -14.58 -10.94
CA TYR A 173 21.73 -13.97 -9.66
C TYR A 173 23.13 -13.37 -9.68
N ALA A 174 24.15 -14.12 -10.10
CA ALA A 174 25.52 -13.63 -10.17
C ALA A 174 25.67 -12.41 -11.10
N VAL A 175 24.96 -12.41 -12.24
CA VAL A 175 24.94 -11.26 -13.16
C VAL A 175 24.26 -10.05 -12.51
N ALA A 176 23.11 -10.23 -11.85
CA ALA A 176 22.40 -9.15 -11.17
C ALA A 176 23.23 -8.55 -10.02
N GLU A 177 23.83 -9.41 -9.20
CA GLU A 177 24.73 -9.06 -8.10
C GLU A 177 25.96 -8.27 -8.61
N ALA A 178 26.57 -8.71 -9.71
CA ALA A 178 27.70 -8.00 -10.33
C ALA A 178 27.30 -6.62 -10.86
N ARG A 179 26.13 -6.52 -11.53
CA ARG A 179 25.59 -5.23 -12.00
C ARG A 179 25.25 -4.29 -10.85
N TRP A 180 24.67 -4.81 -9.77
CA TRP A 180 24.36 -4.03 -8.58
C TRP A 180 25.63 -3.50 -7.90
N LYS A 181 26.65 -4.34 -7.74
CA LYS A 181 27.97 -3.93 -7.23
C LYS A 181 28.60 -2.84 -8.09
N HIS A 182 28.53 -2.99 -9.41
CA HIS A 182 29.01 -1.97 -10.33
C HIS A 182 28.23 -0.64 -10.19
N ALA A 183 26.89 -0.69 -10.14
CA ALA A 183 26.06 0.50 -9.96
C ALA A 183 26.39 1.24 -8.65
N ARG A 184 26.55 0.51 -7.54
CA ARG A 184 26.96 1.08 -6.25
C ARG A 184 28.36 1.70 -6.29
N SER A 185 29.30 1.07 -6.99
CA SER A 185 30.65 1.64 -7.17
C SER A 185 30.64 2.94 -8.00
N ALA A 186 29.72 3.04 -8.97
CA ALA A 186 29.56 4.23 -9.81
C ALA A 186 28.77 5.35 -9.12
N ARG A 187 27.87 5.00 -8.19
CA ARG A 187 27.02 5.93 -7.43
C ARG A 187 27.02 5.53 -5.95
N PRO A 188 28.00 6.03 -5.16
CA PRO A 188 28.13 5.70 -3.74
C PRO A 188 26.87 6.01 -2.91
N GLU A 189 26.02 6.93 -3.34
CA GLU A 189 24.74 7.26 -2.69
C GLU A 189 23.80 6.05 -2.63
N LEU A 190 23.93 5.08 -3.56
CA LEU A 190 23.16 3.84 -3.54
C LEU A 190 23.54 2.93 -2.37
N ASP A 191 24.71 3.11 -1.76
CA ASP A 191 25.08 2.40 -0.53
C ASP A 191 24.17 2.83 0.64
N GLU A 192 23.64 4.05 0.62
CA GLU A 192 22.66 4.47 1.62
C GLU A 192 21.30 3.80 1.43
N VAL A 193 20.94 3.43 0.20
CA VAL A 193 19.70 2.70 -0.11
C VAL A 193 19.86 1.22 0.19
N ALA A 194 21.06 0.67 -0.02
CA ALA A 194 21.39 -0.72 0.29
C ALA A 194 21.47 -1.00 1.80
N LYS A 195 21.68 0.05 2.62
CA LYS A 195 21.75 -0.09 4.07
C LYS A 195 20.34 -0.30 4.65
N PRO A 196 20.15 -1.36 5.44
CA PRO A 196 18.89 -1.59 6.14
C PRO A 196 18.52 -0.42 7.04
N GLY A 197 17.23 -0.22 7.27
CA GLY A 197 16.72 0.90 8.09
C GLY A 197 15.87 1.91 7.32
N ARG A 198 15.38 1.55 6.13
CA ARG A 198 14.43 2.38 5.38
C ARG A 198 13.14 2.63 6.16
N HIS A 199 12.69 1.65 6.95
CA HIS A 199 11.60 1.83 7.91
C HIS A 199 11.84 3.03 8.84
N GLY A 200 12.97 3.06 9.56
CA GLY A 200 13.29 4.16 10.49
C GLY A 200 13.39 5.53 9.81
N ARG A 201 13.89 5.59 8.56
CA ARG A 201 13.91 6.85 7.77
C ARG A 201 12.51 7.33 7.42
N VAL A 202 11.63 6.43 6.99
CA VAL A 202 10.23 6.77 6.70
C VAL A 202 9.50 7.20 7.96
N ASP A 203 9.70 6.50 9.08
CA ASP A 203 9.11 6.86 10.36
C ASP A 203 9.58 8.26 10.82
N ALA A 204 10.88 8.54 10.72
CA ALA A 204 11.45 9.86 11.01
C ALA A 204 10.87 10.94 10.08
N PHE A 205 10.74 10.67 8.78
CA PHE A 205 10.10 11.59 7.83
C PHE A 205 8.64 11.88 8.21
N GLN A 206 7.84 10.84 8.47
CA GLN A 206 6.44 10.99 8.86
C GLN A 206 6.32 11.83 10.13
N PHE A 207 7.16 11.57 11.14
CA PHE A 207 7.21 12.32 12.38
C PHE A 207 7.55 13.80 12.13
N LEU A 208 8.62 14.08 11.39
CA LEU A 208 9.05 15.44 11.09
C LEU A 208 8.02 16.21 10.24
N ASP A 209 7.36 15.57 9.28
CA ASP A 209 6.33 16.19 8.44
C ASP A 209 5.07 16.55 9.27
N ARG A 210 4.66 15.69 10.21
CA ARG A 210 3.59 16.01 11.17
C ARG A 210 4.01 17.14 12.12
N ARG A 211 5.23 17.09 12.65
CA ARG A 211 5.75 18.13 13.55
C ARG A 211 5.80 19.49 12.87
N ARG A 212 6.25 19.54 11.60
CA ARG A 212 6.24 20.74 10.78
C ARG A 212 4.84 21.35 10.63
N LEU A 213 3.80 20.52 10.48
CA LEU A 213 2.42 20.99 10.40
C LEU A 213 1.99 21.70 11.70
N GLU A 214 2.30 21.13 12.86
CA GLU A 214 1.98 21.74 14.16
C GLU A 214 2.82 22.99 14.46
N GLU A 215 4.11 22.98 14.10
CA GLU A 215 4.98 24.16 14.18
C GLU A 215 4.47 25.29 13.29
N ALA A 216 4.01 24.99 12.07
CA ALA A 216 3.43 25.98 11.17
C ALA A 216 2.15 26.61 11.76
N LYS A 217 1.25 25.82 12.35
CA LYS A 217 0.07 26.34 13.06
C LYS A 217 0.47 27.29 14.20
N THR A 218 1.48 26.90 14.97
CA THR A 218 2.01 27.71 16.08
C THR A 218 2.62 29.00 15.59
N LEU A 219 3.41 28.96 14.51
CA LEU A 219 4.03 30.11 13.89
C LEU A 219 2.98 31.09 13.35
N ILE A 220 1.98 30.60 12.62
CA ILE A 220 0.87 31.41 12.10
C ILE A 220 0.12 32.09 13.26
N ARG A 221 -0.15 31.34 14.34
CA ARG A 221 -0.79 31.90 15.54
C ARG A 221 0.06 32.97 16.19
N SER A 222 1.36 32.75 16.36
CA SER A 222 2.28 33.74 16.93
C SER A 222 2.29 35.02 16.11
N GLN A 223 2.50 34.90 14.79
CA GLN A 223 2.52 36.04 13.88
C GLN A 223 1.20 36.83 13.89
N HIS A 224 0.06 36.13 14.00
CA HIS A 224 -1.24 36.79 14.14
C HIS A 224 -1.36 37.53 15.47
N LEU A 225 -0.95 36.91 16.59
CA LEU A 225 -1.00 37.54 17.92
C LEU A 225 -0.10 38.77 18.00
N ASP A 226 1.08 38.74 17.37
CA ASP A 226 2.02 39.87 17.31
C ASP A 226 1.43 41.08 16.53
N GLN A 227 0.51 40.81 15.60
CA GLN A 227 -0.17 41.84 14.80
C GLN A 227 -1.46 42.35 15.46
N LEU A 228 -1.89 41.77 16.59
CA LEU A 228 -3.12 42.20 17.24
C LEU A 228 -3.00 43.64 17.75
N PRO A 229 -4.00 44.50 17.46
CA PRO A 229 -3.99 45.88 17.94
C PRO A 229 -4.11 45.96 19.47
N THR A 230 -3.18 46.67 20.12
CA THR A 230 -3.10 46.76 21.59
C THR A 230 -3.77 48.02 22.19
N GLY A 231 -4.02 49.05 21.36
CA GLY A 231 -4.59 50.33 21.80
C GLY A 231 -5.97 50.24 22.47
N ALA A 232 -6.34 51.27 23.24
CA ALA A 232 -7.62 51.37 23.94
C ALA A 232 -8.55 52.48 23.42
N ALA A 233 -8.08 53.30 22.48
CA ALA A 233 -8.84 54.41 21.90
C ALA A 233 -9.30 54.11 20.46
N GLY A 234 -10.25 54.90 19.95
CA GLY A 234 -10.78 54.77 18.58
C GLY A 234 -11.58 53.47 18.36
N GLU A 235 -11.39 52.84 17.20
CA GLU A 235 -12.05 51.58 16.82
C GLU A 235 -11.87 50.47 17.89
N MET A 236 -10.70 50.40 18.53
CA MET A 236 -10.41 49.44 19.60
C MET A 236 -11.15 49.73 20.90
N GLY A 237 -11.37 51.01 21.23
CA GLY A 237 -12.15 51.41 22.40
C GLY A 237 -13.62 51.01 22.25
N PHE A 238 -14.17 51.20 21.04
CA PHE A 238 -15.51 50.71 20.69
C PHE A 238 -15.62 49.19 20.88
N LEU A 239 -14.69 48.42 20.29
CA LEU A 239 -14.72 46.95 20.38
C LEU A 239 -14.57 46.44 21.82
N LYS A 240 -13.63 46.99 22.61
CA LYS A 240 -13.47 46.64 24.04
C LYS A 240 -14.72 46.97 24.84
N GLY A 241 -15.36 48.11 24.56
CA GLY A 241 -16.62 48.50 25.17
C GLY A 241 -17.76 47.53 24.85
N GLU A 242 -17.87 47.06 23.60
CA GLU A 242 -18.88 46.07 23.21
C GLU A 242 -18.61 44.69 23.82
N VAL A 243 -17.34 44.27 23.94
CA VAL A 243 -16.95 42.99 24.57
C VAL A 243 -17.23 42.98 26.09
N ALA A 244 -17.10 44.12 26.76
CA ALA A 244 -17.36 44.22 28.20
C ALA A 244 -18.85 44.17 28.56
N LYS A 245 -19.75 44.37 27.60
CA LYS A 245 -21.21 44.31 27.83
C LYS A 245 -21.66 42.86 28.03
N LYS A 246 -22.65 42.66 28.91
CA LYS A 246 -23.33 41.36 29.08
C LYS A 246 -24.63 41.25 28.28
N LYS A 247 -25.23 42.38 27.88
CA LYS A 247 -26.51 42.50 27.16
C LYS A 247 -26.50 43.80 26.33
N ALA A 248 -27.44 43.94 25.39
CA ALA A 248 -27.58 45.13 24.53
C ALA A 248 -26.33 45.46 23.70
N HIS A 249 -25.74 44.42 23.08
CA HIS A 249 -24.68 44.60 22.09
C HIS A 249 -25.21 45.34 20.86
N ARG A 250 -24.35 46.16 20.27
CA ARG A 250 -24.64 46.83 18.99
C ARG A 250 -24.83 45.77 17.89
N PRO A 251 -25.74 45.99 16.92
CA PRO A 251 -25.88 45.10 15.77
C PRO A 251 -24.55 44.93 15.02
N VAL A 252 -24.31 43.75 14.46
CA VAL A 252 -23.07 43.39 13.74
C VAL A 252 -22.71 44.42 12.65
N ARG A 253 -23.71 44.90 11.89
CA ARG A 253 -23.53 45.97 10.90
C ARG A 253 -22.90 47.24 11.48
N GLN A 254 -23.33 47.66 12.68
CA GLN A 254 -22.78 48.84 13.34
C GLN A 254 -21.34 48.60 13.81
N ALA A 255 -20.99 47.37 14.20
CA ALA A 255 -19.62 47.02 14.53
C ALA A 255 -18.68 47.14 13.32
N PHE A 256 -19.09 46.62 12.16
CA PHE A 256 -18.32 46.76 10.91
C PHE A 256 -18.20 48.21 10.43
N LEU A 257 -19.18 49.07 10.71
CA LEU A 257 -19.12 50.50 10.42
C LEU A 257 -18.19 51.25 11.39
N ALA A 258 -18.22 50.89 12.68
CA ALA A 258 -17.48 51.58 13.73
C ALA A 258 -16.01 51.13 13.83
N ALA A 259 -15.68 49.90 13.41
CA ALA A 259 -14.35 49.33 13.49
C ALA A 259 -13.92 48.56 12.22
N PRO A 260 -13.99 49.17 11.01
CA PRO A 260 -13.74 48.50 9.74
C PRO A 260 -12.29 48.04 9.57
N ASN A 261 -11.32 48.66 10.27
CA ASN A 261 -9.91 48.32 10.15
C ASN A 261 -9.46 47.34 11.24
N MET A 262 -10.05 47.43 12.45
CA MET A 262 -9.66 46.57 13.56
C MET A 262 -10.29 45.19 13.50
N ILE A 263 -11.53 45.05 13.01
CA ILE A 263 -12.19 43.74 12.92
C ILE A 263 -11.38 42.76 12.04
N PRO A 264 -10.98 43.09 10.80
CA PRO A 264 -10.18 42.19 9.98
C PRO A 264 -8.80 41.89 10.57
N ARG A 265 -8.21 42.80 11.36
CA ARG A 265 -6.94 42.54 12.04
C ARG A 265 -7.08 41.52 13.18
N ILE A 266 -8.20 41.55 13.90
CA ILE A 266 -8.51 40.61 14.98
C ILE A 266 -9.05 39.28 14.45
N LYS A 267 -9.84 39.35 13.36
CA LYS A 267 -10.50 38.23 12.68
C LYS A 267 -10.14 38.29 11.19
N PRO A 268 -8.95 37.78 10.80
CA PRO A 268 -8.45 37.87 9.43
C PRO A 268 -9.23 37.00 8.44
N VAL A 269 -9.94 35.98 8.95
CA VAL A 269 -10.83 35.13 8.15
C VAL A 269 -12.28 35.45 8.54
N ILE A 270 -13.08 35.81 7.53
CA ILE A 270 -14.50 36.14 7.69
C ILE A 270 -15.32 35.17 6.83
N LEU A 271 -16.20 34.39 7.48
CA LEU A 271 -17.12 33.45 6.83
C LEU A 271 -18.51 34.09 6.78
N MET A 272 -19.05 34.30 5.58
CA MET A 272 -20.34 34.96 5.35
C MET A 272 -21.01 34.43 4.09
N SER A 273 -22.35 34.34 4.09
CA SER A 273 -23.12 34.14 2.86
C SER A 273 -23.10 35.40 1.98
N PRO A 274 -23.37 35.30 0.66
CA PRO A 274 -23.45 36.47 -0.22
C PRO A 274 -24.39 37.59 0.30
N ILE A 275 -25.56 37.21 0.81
CA ILE A 275 -26.52 38.13 1.43
C ILE A 275 -25.91 38.83 2.66
N SER A 276 -25.19 38.08 3.51
CA SER A 276 -24.55 38.63 4.71
C SER A 276 -23.46 39.65 4.34
N ILE A 277 -22.72 39.40 3.26
CA ILE A 277 -21.71 40.34 2.73
C ILE A 277 -22.38 41.66 2.33
N ALA A 278 -23.48 41.60 1.58
CA ALA A 278 -24.23 42.78 1.17
C ALA A 278 -24.85 43.54 2.37
N GLN A 279 -25.33 42.81 3.37
CA GLN A 279 -26.00 43.38 4.54
C GLN A 279 -25.02 44.02 5.55
N PHE A 280 -23.87 43.40 5.79
CA PHE A 280 -23.00 43.77 6.92
C PHE A 280 -21.74 44.53 6.51
N LEU A 281 -21.16 44.28 5.33
CA LEU A 281 -19.88 44.88 4.97
C LEU A 281 -20.06 46.24 4.27
N PRO A 282 -19.60 47.35 4.88
CA PRO A 282 -19.72 48.66 4.27
C PRO A 282 -18.92 48.76 2.96
N PRO A 283 -19.49 49.35 1.88
CA PRO A 283 -18.78 49.51 0.61
C PRO A 283 -17.49 50.31 0.79
N ASN A 284 -16.44 49.95 0.05
CA ASN A 284 -15.15 50.64 -0.01
C ASN A 284 -14.38 50.79 1.32
N ARG A 285 -14.80 50.13 2.42
CA ARG A 285 -14.12 50.23 3.72
C ARG A 285 -13.33 48.99 4.13
N ILE A 286 -13.74 47.83 3.61
CA ILE A 286 -13.11 46.54 3.92
C ILE A 286 -12.78 45.88 2.59
N ARG A 287 -11.52 45.44 2.46
CA ARG A 287 -10.99 44.71 1.30
C ARG A 287 -10.30 43.45 1.79
N PHE A 288 -10.31 42.44 0.94
CA PHE A 288 -9.67 41.14 1.17
C PHE A 288 -8.58 40.93 0.12
N ASP A 289 -7.52 40.26 0.52
CA ASP A 289 -6.49 39.75 -0.38
C ASP A 289 -6.98 38.52 -1.13
N LEU A 290 -7.75 37.64 -0.48
CA LEU A 290 -8.30 36.42 -1.04
C LEU A 290 -9.80 36.27 -0.75
N LEU A 291 -10.58 35.92 -1.78
CA LEU A 291 -11.95 35.42 -1.67
C LEU A 291 -11.97 33.94 -2.04
N LEU A 292 -12.41 33.10 -1.11
CA LEU A 292 -12.76 31.70 -1.36
C LEU A 292 -14.28 31.60 -1.48
N ILE A 293 -14.77 31.16 -2.63
CA ILE A 293 -16.18 30.80 -2.83
C ILE A 293 -16.25 29.28 -2.80
N ASP A 294 -16.75 28.73 -1.71
CA ASP A 294 -17.03 27.29 -1.58
C ASP A 294 -18.47 26.99 -2.04
N GLU A 295 -18.73 25.76 -2.48
CA GLU A 295 -20.01 25.35 -3.08
C GLU A 295 -20.46 26.31 -4.21
N ALA A 296 -19.51 26.76 -5.02
CA ALA A 296 -19.71 27.82 -6.00
C ALA A 296 -20.73 27.49 -7.11
N SER A 297 -21.05 26.20 -7.33
CA SER A 297 -22.14 25.79 -8.22
C SER A 297 -23.51 26.23 -7.69
N GLN A 298 -23.63 26.59 -6.42
CA GLN A 298 -24.85 27.10 -5.77
C GLN A 298 -24.93 28.62 -5.69
N VAL A 299 -23.90 29.34 -6.14
CA VAL A 299 -23.86 30.81 -6.02
C VAL A 299 -24.08 31.41 -7.40
N ARG A 300 -25.12 32.25 -7.52
CA ARG A 300 -25.37 33.00 -8.76
C ARG A 300 -24.29 34.07 -8.98
N PRO A 301 -23.93 34.38 -10.23
CA PRO A 301 -22.93 35.42 -10.51
C PRO A 301 -23.25 36.78 -9.86
N GLU A 302 -24.51 37.20 -9.87
CA GLU A 302 -24.98 38.46 -9.28
C GLU A 302 -24.85 38.49 -7.75
N ASP A 303 -25.05 37.36 -7.08
CA ASP A 303 -24.87 37.22 -5.64
C ASP A 303 -23.39 37.31 -5.26
N ALA A 304 -22.50 36.71 -6.07
CA ALA A 304 -21.06 36.72 -5.84
C ALA A 304 -20.43 38.10 -6.08
N LEU A 305 -21.03 38.96 -6.91
CA LEU A 305 -20.44 40.22 -7.36
C LEU A 305 -19.98 41.12 -6.20
N GLY A 306 -20.79 41.23 -5.15
CA GLY A 306 -20.48 42.04 -3.98
C GLY A 306 -19.25 41.57 -3.20
N ALA A 307 -18.96 40.27 -3.23
CA ALA A 307 -17.77 39.67 -2.64
C ALA A 307 -16.56 39.86 -3.56
N VAL A 308 -16.72 39.56 -4.85
CA VAL A 308 -15.66 39.66 -5.87
C VAL A 308 -15.11 41.09 -5.96
N ALA A 309 -15.97 42.11 -5.92
CA ALA A 309 -15.56 43.50 -5.95
C ALA A 309 -14.67 43.95 -4.76
N ARG A 310 -14.59 43.15 -3.68
CA ARG A 310 -13.84 43.46 -2.47
C ARG A 310 -12.54 42.68 -2.34
N ALA A 311 -12.26 41.76 -3.26
CA ALA A 311 -11.11 40.87 -3.19
C ALA A 311 -10.08 41.17 -4.30
N ARG A 312 -8.81 40.83 -4.05
CA ARG A 312 -7.74 40.94 -5.07
C ARG A 312 -7.57 39.64 -5.86
N GLN A 313 -7.76 38.51 -5.19
CA GLN A 313 -7.69 37.18 -5.78
C GLN A 313 -8.97 36.42 -5.44
N ILE A 314 -9.44 35.62 -6.40
CA ILE A 314 -10.61 34.74 -6.23
C ILE A 314 -10.18 33.29 -6.41
N VAL A 315 -10.72 32.41 -5.58
CA VAL A 315 -10.64 30.96 -5.71
C VAL A 315 -12.06 30.44 -5.65
N VAL A 316 -12.48 29.78 -6.71
CA VAL A 316 -13.83 29.26 -6.88
C VAL A 316 -13.75 27.74 -6.73
N VAL A 317 -14.45 27.20 -5.75
CA VAL A 317 -14.48 25.76 -5.42
C VAL A 317 -15.92 25.32 -5.48
N GLY A 318 -16.19 24.27 -6.25
CA GLY A 318 -17.53 23.72 -6.39
C GLY A 318 -17.54 22.54 -7.34
N ASP A 319 -18.72 21.96 -7.49
CA ASP A 319 -18.95 20.77 -8.31
C ASP A 319 -20.13 21.04 -9.25
N ASP A 320 -19.85 21.05 -10.55
CA ASP A 320 -20.82 21.33 -11.60
C ASP A 320 -21.81 20.17 -11.84
N LYS A 321 -21.56 19.00 -11.24
CA LYS A 321 -22.43 17.83 -11.27
C LYS A 321 -23.39 17.77 -10.08
N GLN A 322 -23.35 18.76 -9.18
CA GLN A 322 -24.28 18.92 -8.05
C GLN A 322 -25.37 19.96 -8.35
N LEU A 323 -26.25 20.23 -7.38
CA LEU A 323 -27.42 21.07 -7.63
C LEU A 323 -27.04 22.52 -7.92
N PRO A 324 -27.70 23.13 -8.92
CA PRO A 324 -27.58 24.55 -9.17
C PRO A 324 -28.31 25.39 -8.10
N PRO A 325 -28.18 26.73 -8.15
CA PRO A 325 -28.89 27.62 -7.23
C PRO A 325 -30.40 27.47 -7.42
N THR A 326 -31.17 27.58 -6.34
CA THR A 326 -32.63 27.45 -6.39
C THR A 326 -33.28 28.66 -7.09
N THR A 327 -34.01 28.44 -8.18
CA THR A 327 -34.73 29.46 -8.97
C THR A 327 -36.10 29.86 -8.38
N PHE A 328 -36.29 29.70 -7.06
CA PHE A 328 -37.62 29.82 -6.43
C PHE A 328 -38.31 31.18 -6.65
N PHE A 329 -37.54 32.26 -6.82
CA PHE A 329 -38.07 33.61 -7.01
C PHE A 329 -38.47 33.94 -8.46
N GLU A 330 -37.89 33.29 -9.48
CA GLU A 330 -38.20 33.59 -10.89
C GLU A 330 -39.59 33.10 -11.29
N ARG A 331 -40.04 31.93 -10.78
CA ARG A 331 -41.40 31.43 -11.05
C ARG A 331 -42.52 32.32 -10.53
N LEU A 332 -42.23 33.24 -9.60
CA LEU A 332 -43.20 34.20 -9.10
C LEU A 332 -43.22 35.50 -9.94
N ILE A 333 -42.16 35.75 -10.73
CA ILE A 333 -41.98 36.95 -11.54
C ILE A 333 -42.31 36.67 -13.02
N ASP A 334 -42.09 35.44 -13.51
CA ASP A 334 -42.39 34.98 -14.89
C ASP A 334 -43.87 34.68 -15.15
N ASN A 335 -44.78 35.31 -14.41
CA ASN A 335 -46.20 35.31 -14.76
C ASN A 335 -46.73 36.71 -15.10
N PRO A 336 -46.17 37.44 -16.09
CA PRO A 336 -46.90 38.42 -16.86
C PRO A 336 -47.15 37.85 -18.26
N SER A 337 -48.39 37.43 -18.51
CA SER A 337 -49.02 37.44 -19.83
C SER A 337 -48.32 36.61 -20.93
N ALA A 338 -48.81 35.40 -21.14
CA ALA A 338 -48.72 34.79 -22.46
C ALA A 338 -49.53 35.63 -23.46
N ASP A 339 -48.82 36.34 -24.34
CA ASP A 339 -49.21 36.60 -25.74
C ASP A 339 -47.93 37.02 -26.48
N ASP A 340 -47.31 36.03 -27.14
CA ASP A 340 -46.33 36.20 -28.21
C ASP A 340 -47.00 36.79 -29.45
N ASP A 341 -46.29 37.65 -30.19
CA ASP A 341 -45.83 37.33 -31.55
C ASP A 341 -45.08 38.55 -32.13
N ASP A 342 -43.76 38.43 -32.33
CA ASP A 342 -43.19 38.66 -33.66
C ASP A 342 -41.75 38.13 -33.70
N GLY A 343 -41.50 37.24 -34.66
CA GLY A 343 -40.20 36.62 -34.88
C GLY A 343 -39.19 37.59 -35.50
N THR A 344 -37.95 37.53 -35.03
CA THR A 344 -36.78 37.93 -35.83
C THR A 344 -35.59 37.04 -35.54
N ASP A 345 -34.88 36.68 -36.61
CA ASP A 345 -33.62 35.95 -36.65
C ASP A 345 -32.55 36.59 -35.74
N GLU A 346 -32.03 35.83 -34.76
CA GLU A 346 -30.81 36.20 -34.04
C GLU A 346 -29.62 35.27 -34.40
N ALA A 347 -28.56 35.92 -34.88
CA ALA A 347 -27.20 35.42 -34.98
C ALA A 347 -26.71 34.84 -33.64
N PRO A 348 -25.66 33.98 -33.59
CA PRO A 348 -25.29 33.29 -32.36
C PRO A 348 -24.80 34.30 -31.30
N ALA A 349 -25.70 34.66 -30.39
CA ALA A 349 -25.41 35.51 -29.25
C ALA A 349 -24.48 34.74 -28.29
N THR A 350 -23.32 35.32 -28.00
CA THR A 350 -22.48 34.90 -26.87
C THR A 350 -23.30 35.03 -25.60
N ALA A 351 -23.57 33.90 -24.93
CA ALA A 351 -24.38 33.83 -23.71
C ALA A 351 -24.03 34.96 -22.72
N THR A 352 -25.03 35.72 -22.30
CA THR A 352 -24.82 36.82 -21.35
C THR A 352 -24.48 36.26 -19.96
N ALA A 353 -23.72 37.00 -19.15
CA ALA A 353 -23.32 36.53 -17.81
C ALA A 353 -24.52 36.27 -16.86
N ALA A 354 -25.72 36.79 -17.19
CA ALA A 354 -26.97 36.59 -16.47
C ALA A 354 -27.67 35.27 -16.84
N GLU A 355 -27.33 34.65 -17.97
CA GLU A 355 -27.86 33.35 -18.40
C GLU A 355 -27.08 32.17 -17.78
N MET A 356 -25.95 32.45 -17.10
CA MET A 356 -25.12 31.41 -16.51
C MET A 356 -25.64 30.98 -15.14
N GLU A 357 -25.92 29.69 -15.02
CA GLU A 357 -26.53 29.04 -13.84
C GLU A 357 -25.76 29.29 -12.54
N SER A 358 -24.43 29.47 -12.58
CA SER A 358 -23.60 29.70 -11.39
C SER A 358 -22.29 30.45 -11.69
N ILE A 359 -21.67 31.01 -10.64
CA ILE A 359 -20.34 31.64 -10.73
C ILE A 359 -19.25 30.63 -11.12
N LEU A 360 -19.42 29.35 -10.78
CA LEU A 360 -18.52 28.27 -11.22
C LEU A 360 -18.56 28.11 -12.75
N LYS A 361 -19.76 27.96 -13.33
CA LYS A 361 -19.94 27.85 -14.78
C LYS A 361 -19.45 29.09 -15.52
N LEU A 362 -19.67 30.28 -14.93
CA LEU A 362 -19.12 31.52 -15.48
C LEU A 362 -17.60 31.55 -15.48
N ALA A 363 -16.95 31.08 -14.40
CA ALA A 363 -15.50 30.99 -14.35
C ALA A 363 -14.95 30.01 -15.41
N GLU A 364 -15.56 28.84 -15.56
CA GLU A 364 -15.22 27.84 -16.58
C GLU A 364 -15.35 28.42 -18.00
N ALA A 365 -16.50 29.04 -18.30
CA ALA A 365 -16.76 29.62 -19.62
C ALA A 365 -15.83 30.78 -19.99
N ARG A 366 -15.23 31.45 -18.98
CA ARG A 366 -14.24 32.51 -19.18
C ARG A 366 -12.80 31.98 -19.27
N GLY A 367 -12.61 30.66 -19.21
CA GLY A 367 -11.31 30.01 -19.37
C GLY A 367 -10.38 30.21 -18.18
N LEU A 368 -10.93 30.37 -16.96
CA LEU A 368 -10.11 30.38 -15.76
C LEU A 368 -9.45 29.00 -15.59
N GLY A 369 -8.19 28.96 -15.13
CA GLY A 369 -7.49 27.70 -14.89
C GLY A 369 -8.21 26.84 -13.85
N GLN A 370 -8.49 25.59 -14.21
CA GLN A 370 -9.20 24.62 -13.37
C GLN A 370 -8.27 23.48 -12.99
N ALA A 371 -8.47 22.94 -11.78
CA ALA A 371 -7.84 21.71 -11.32
C ALA A 371 -8.92 20.84 -10.66
N MET A 372 -9.04 19.58 -11.10
CA MET A 372 -9.97 18.62 -10.51
C MET A 372 -9.36 18.01 -9.25
N LEU A 373 -10.15 17.90 -8.19
CA LEU A 373 -9.79 17.11 -7.01
C LEU A 373 -10.22 15.66 -7.24
N GLU A 374 -9.26 14.80 -7.55
CA GLU A 374 -9.55 13.44 -8.03
C GLU A 374 -9.92 12.46 -6.92
N TRP A 375 -9.53 12.71 -5.67
CA TRP A 375 -9.63 11.70 -4.63
C TRP A 375 -10.92 11.81 -3.81
N HIS A 376 -11.62 10.68 -3.69
CA HIS A 376 -12.81 10.57 -2.85
C HIS A 376 -12.52 9.84 -1.55
N TYR A 377 -12.59 10.57 -0.43
CA TYR A 377 -12.29 10.03 0.90
C TYR A 377 -13.50 9.95 1.85
N ARG A 378 -14.66 10.45 1.44
CA ARG A 378 -15.86 10.50 2.31
C ARG A 378 -16.43 9.11 2.57
N SER A 379 -16.58 8.32 1.51
CA SER A 379 -17.24 7.02 1.58
C SER A 379 -16.27 5.98 2.13
N ARG A 380 -16.72 5.26 3.16
CA ARG A 380 -16.04 4.10 3.73
C ARG A 380 -16.14 2.87 2.86
N ASP A 381 -17.14 2.84 1.99
CA ASP A 381 -17.36 1.79 1.03
C ASP A 381 -17.41 2.39 -0.38
N PRO A 382 -16.59 1.92 -1.33
CA PRO A 382 -16.57 2.45 -2.69
C PRO A 382 -17.93 2.39 -3.39
N SER A 383 -18.78 1.41 -3.07
CA SER A 383 -20.11 1.24 -3.68
C SER A 383 -21.01 2.48 -3.53
N LEU A 384 -20.80 3.28 -2.48
CA LEU A 384 -21.60 4.48 -2.21
C LEU A 384 -21.40 5.59 -3.27
N ILE A 385 -20.23 5.65 -3.90
CA ILE A 385 -19.91 6.68 -4.90
C ILE A 385 -19.68 6.09 -6.29
N LYS A 386 -19.53 4.77 -6.40
CA LYS A 386 -19.15 4.08 -7.64
C LYS A 386 -20.04 4.42 -8.84
N VAL A 387 -21.36 4.38 -8.64
CA VAL A 387 -22.33 4.73 -9.68
C VAL A 387 -22.18 6.21 -10.06
N SER A 388 -22.02 7.10 -9.08
CA SER A 388 -21.80 8.52 -9.34
C SER A 388 -20.50 8.77 -10.11
N ASN A 389 -19.41 8.09 -9.75
CA ASN A 389 -18.11 8.21 -10.42
C ASN A 389 -18.24 7.94 -11.92
N ILE A 390 -18.98 6.89 -12.28
CA ILE A 390 -19.19 6.50 -13.67
C ILE A 390 -20.17 7.44 -14.40
N GLU A 391 -21.27 7.81 -13.77
CA GLU A 391 -22.31 8.63 -14.41
C GLU A 391 -21.93 10.10 -14.56
N PHE A 392 -21.16 10.66 -13.61
CA PHE A 392 -20.94 12.11 -13.52
C PHE A 392 -19.48 12.54 -13.70
N TYR A 393 -18.52 11.65 -13.42
CA TYR A 393 -17.10 12.00 -13.37
C TYR A 393 -16.24 11.14 -14.31
N GLU A 394 -16.85 10.41 -15.25
CA GLU A 394 -16.15 9.59 -16.26
C GLU A 394 -15.16 8.58 -15.66
N SER A 395 -15.42 8.12 -14.42
CA SER A 395 -14.50 7.29 -13.62
C SER A 395 -13.16 7.96 -13.28
N GLY A 396 -13.09 9.29 -13.34
CA GLY A 396 -11.91 10.07 -12.99
C GLY A 396 -11.67 10.21 -11.48
N LEU A 397 -12.64 9.87 -10.63
CA LEU A 397 -12.40 9.87 -9.18
C LEU A 397 -11.63 8.62 -8.77
N VAL A 398 -10.56 8.83 -8.00
CA VAL A 398 -9.78 7.80 -7.33
C VAL A 398 -10.53 7.36 -6.08
N LEU A 399 -10.93 6.07 -6.05
CA LEU A 399 -11.66 5.46 -4.95
C LEU A 399 -10.72 4.53 -4.16
N PRO A 400 -10.30 4.90 -2.94
CA PRO A 400 -9.50 4.02 -2.10
C PRO A 400 -10.27 2.72 -1.80
N PRO A 401 -9.61 1.55 -1.88
CA PRO A 401 -10.23 0.28 -1.53
C PRO A 401 -10.62 0.26 -0.05
N SER A 402 -11.63 -0.52 0.29
CA SER A 402 -12.10 -0.69 1.66
C SER A 402 -12.02 -2.15 2.07
N PRO A 403 -11.59 -2.46 3.32
CA PRO A 403 -11.63 -3.83 3.81
C PRO A 403 -13.07 -4.31 4.08
N LEU A 404 -14.05 -3.39 4.01
CA LEU A 404 -15.46 -3.59 4.29
C LEU A 404 -16.32 -3.83 3.04
N GLU A 405 -15.75 -3.82 1.83
CA GLU A 405 -16.50 -3.85 0.56
C GLU A 405 -17.43 -5.08 0.39
N LYS A 406 -17.21 -6.15 1.17
CA LYS A 406 -18.02 -7.37 1.14
C LYS A 406 -18.85 -7.59 2.40
N ASP A 407 -18.98 -6.57 3.24
CA ASP A 407 -19.77 -6.60 4.45
C ASP A 407 -21.10 -5.87 4.22
N ASP A 408 -22.20 -6.63 4.21
CA ASP A 408 -23.57 -6.15 3.93
C ASP A 408 -24.05 -5.04 4.89
N ARG A 409 -23.31 -4.78 5.98
CA ARG A 409 -23.58 -3.67 6.91
C ARG A 409 -23.20 -2.31 6.30
N PHE A 410 -22.26 -2.28 5.37
CA PHE A 410 -21.75 -1.08 4.72
C PHE A 410 -22.19 -1.01 3.26
N GLY A 411 -21.89 0.11 2.61
CA GLY A 411 -22.17 0.28 1.19
C GLY A 411 -23.64 0.59 0.89
N MET A 412 -24.00 0.42 -0.39
CA MET A 412 -25.35 0.70 -0.87
C MET A 412 -26.19 -0.57 -0.94
N THR A 413 -27.38 -0.54 -0.33
CA THR A 413 -28.31 -1.67 -0.28
C THR A 413 -29.72 -1.24 -0.66
N LEU A 414 -30.53 -2.21 -1.08
CA LEU A 414 -31.92 -1.99 -1.50
C LEU A 414 -32.86 -2.90 -0.71
N THR A 415 -33.90 -2.29 -0.13
CA THR A 415 -34.98 -2.96 0.59
C THR A 415 -36.29 -2.78 -0.17
N ARG A 416 -36.84 -3.90 -0.69
CA ARG A 416 -38.16 -3.93 -1.34
C ARG A 416 -39.26 -3.83 -0.28
N VAL A 417 -40.23 -2.96 -0.53
CA VAL A 417 -41.42 -2.77 0.32
C VAL A 417 -42.66 -3.11 -0.49
N ALA A 418 -43.63 -3.82 0.10
CA ALA A 418 -44.94 -4.05 -0.52
C ALA A 418 -45.81 -2.77 -0.45
N GLY A 419 -45.24 -1.65 -0.86
CA GLY A 419 -45.81 -0.33 -0.66
C GLY A 419 -46.81 0.06 -1.72
N VAL A 420 -47.62 1.06 -1.36
CA VAL A 420 -48.73 1.54 -2.18
C VAL A 420 -48.61 3.05 -2.29
N TYR A 421 -48.39 3.51 -3.52
CA TYR A 421 -48.39 4.93 -3.82
C TYR A 421 -49.83 5.45 -3.89
N SER A 422 -50.16 6.34 -2.96
CA SER A 422 -51.47 6.96 -2.86
C SER A 422 -51.54 8.16 -3.79
N THR A 423 -52.53 8.16 -4.67
CA THR A 423 -52.92 9.27 -5.56
C THR A 423 -54.24 9.87 -5.06
N ARG A 424 -54.78 10.88 -5.74
CA ARG A 424 -56.10 11.44 -5.37
C ARG A 424 -57.26 10.43 -5.52
N SER A 425 -57.09 9.39 -6.34
CA SER A 425 -58.17 8.46 -6.71
C SER A 425 -57.90 7.00 -6.38
N ARG A 426 -56.66 6.63 -6.00
CA ARG A 426 -56.23 5.25 -5.72
C ARG A 426 -55.17 5.21 -4.62
N GLY A 427 -55.08 4.12 -3.87
CA GLY A 427 -54.17 3.96 -2.74
C GLY A 427 -54.73 4.66 -1.49
N GLY A 428 -55.07 3.91 -0.45
CA GLY A 428 -55.88 4.36 0.69
C GLY A 428 -55.24 5.35 1.66
N GLY A 429 -54.26 6.17 1.23
CA GLY A 429 -53.53 7.15 2.03
C GLY A 429 -53.56 8.58 1.47
N ARG A 430 -52.76 9.49 2.06
CA ARG A 430 -52.66 10.89 1.58
C ARG A 430 -52.03 10.91 0.18
N ALA A 431 -52.62 11.64 -0.76
CA ALA A 431 -52.11 11.74 -2.12
C ALA A 431 -50.63 12.20 -2.15
N GLY A 432 -49.81 11.58 -3.00
CA GLY A 432 -48.38 11.85 -3.11
C GLY A 432 -47.49 11.11 -2.12
N THR A 433 -48.02 10.11 -1.39
CA THR A 433 -47.29 9.41 -0.32
C THR A 433 -47.37 7.90 -0.45
N ASN A 434 -46.41 7.22 0.18
CA ASN A 434 -46.39 5.77 0.38
C ASN A 434 -46.15 5.50 1.87
N ARG A 435 -47.23 5.23 2.59
CA ARG A 435 -47.22 5.03 4.05
C ARG A 435 -46.43 3.76 4.45
N PHE A 436 -46.49 2.71 3.64
CA PHE A 436 -45.79 1.46 3.91
C PHE A 436 -44.27 1.65 3.88
N GLU A 437 -43.74 2.43 2.92
CA GLU A 437 -42.32 2.81 2.94
C GLU A 437 -41.96 3.65 4.17
N ALA A 438 -42.81 4.61 4.55
CA ALA A 438 -42.59 5.43 5.73
C ALA A 438 -42.57 4.60 7.04
N GLU A 439 -43.46 3.62 7.15
CA GLU A 439 -43.49 2.68 8.27
C GLU A 439 -42.25 1.78 8.30
N ARG A 440 -41.82 1.25 7.14
CA ARG A 440 -40.59 0.44 7.06
C ARG A 440 -39.33 1.23 7.42
N ILE A 441 -39.27 2.51 7.06
CA ILE A 441 -38.19 3.42 7.49
C ILE A 441 -38.18 3.63 9.00
N ALA A 442 -39.35 3.81 9.62
CA ALA A 442 -39.44 3.90 11.07
C ALA A 442 -38.93 2.61 11.73
N ASP A 443 -39.27 1.45 11.18
CA ASP A 443 -38.76 0.16 11.64
C ASP A 443 -37.22 0.06 11.45
N ALA A 444 -36.68 0.53 10.33
CA ALA A 444 -35.24 0.57 10.08
C ALA A 444 -34.49 1.48 11.07
N LEU A 445 -35.08 2.62 11.46
CA LEU A 445 -34.52 3.49 12.50
C LEU A 445 -34.56 2.85 13.89
N ILE A 446 -35.60 2.06 14.18
CA ILE A 446 -35.68 1.27 15.42
C ILE A 446 -34.61 0.17 15.44
N GLU A 447 -34.43 -0.53 14.32
CA GLU A 447 -33.37 -1.53 14.12
C GLU A 447 -31.99 -0.87 14.32
N HIS A 448 -31.76 0.30 13.70
CA HIS A 448 -30.54 1.08 13.87
C HIS A 448 -30.29 1.46 15.33
N ALA A 449 -31.31 1.97 16.03
CA ALA A 449 -31.18 2.39 17.43
C ALA A 449 -30.82 1.23 18.39
N ARG A 450 -31.14 -0.02 18.01
CA ARG A 450 -30.91 -1.22 18.84
C ARG A 450 -29.64 -1.97 18.48
N ALA A 451 -29.12 -1.77 17.27
CA ALA A 451 -27.95 -2.48 16.77
C ALA A 451 -26.66 -1.98 17.46
N THR A 452 -25.96 -2.87 18.15
CA THR A 452 -24.72 -2.55 18.88
C THR A 452 -23.59 -2.10 17.96
N ASP A 453 -23.52 -2.66 16.75
CA ASP A 453 -22.53 -2.29 15.73
C ASP A 453 -22.82 -0.96 15.02
N ARG A 454 -24.00 -0.37 15.25
CA ARG A 454 -24.40 0.95 14.73
C ARG A 454 -24.43 2.04 15.81
N GLN A 455 -24.01 1.71 17.02
CA GLN A 455 -24.03 2.65 18.14
C GLN A 455 -23.13 3.86 17.87
N GLY A 456 -23.71 5.05 18.03
CA GLY A 456 -23.06 6.34 17.76
C GLY A 456 -23.06 6.75 16.29
N GLN A 457 -23.57 5.94 15.35
CA GLN A 457 -23.66 6.33 13.94
C GLN A 457 -24.79 7.34 13.74
N SER A 458 -24.50 8.42 13.03
CA SER A 458 -25.49 9.43 12.67
C SER A 458 -26.38 8.94 11.52
N VAL A 459 -27.66 9.34 11.51
CA VAL A 459 -28.64 8.86 10.52
C VAL A 459 -29.38 10.03 9.89
N GLY A 460 -29.59 9.98 8.57
CA GLY A 460 -30.44 10.92 7.84
C GLY A 460 -31.46 10.16 7.02
N VAL A 461 -32.67 10.70 6.91
CA VAL A 461 -33.72 10.17 6.05
C VAL A 461 -33.99 11.15 4.92
N VAL A 462 -33.96 10.65 3.68
CA VAL A 462 -34.22 11.46 2.50
C VAL A 462 -35.36 10.87 1.70
N ALA A 463 -36.36 11.69 1.39
CA ALA A 463 -37.48 11.31 0.54
C ALA A 463 -37.38 11.99 -0.84
N PHE A 464 -37.87 11.35 -1.90
CA PHE A 464 -37.87 11.99 -3.22
C PHE A 464 -38.83 13.18 -3.32
N SER A 465 -39.83 13.27 -2.42
CA SER A 465 -40.82 14.34 -2.42
C SER A 465 -41.03 14.92 -1.02
N LYS A 466 -41.47 16.19 -0.97
CA LYS A 466 -41.84 16.85 0.28
C LYS A 466 -43.02 16.14 0.97
N ALA A 467 -44.03 15.74 0.22
CA ALA A 467 -45.18 15.00 0.75
C ALA A 467 -44.77 13.69 1.45
N GLN A 468 -43.81 12.95 0.88
CA GLN A 468 -43.30 11.73 1.48
C GLN A 468 -42.42 12.01 2.71
N SER A 469 -41.59 13.06 2.67
CA SER A 469 -40.82 13.53 3.84
C SER A 469 -41.74 13.89 5.02
N ASP A 470 -42.86 14.54 4.75
CA ASP A 470 -43.85 14.90 5.76
C ASP A 470 -44.55 13.66 6.33
N MET A 471 -44.93 12.71 5.47
CA MET A 471 -45.49 11.42 5.90
C MET A 471 -44.53 10.64 6.81
N ILE A 472 -43.24 10.57 6.45
CA ILE A 472 -42.21 9.93 7.29
C ILE A 472 -42.14 10.62 8.65
N THR A 473 -42.11 11.95 8.66
CA THR A 473 -42.06 12.73 9.91
C THR A 473 -43.28 12.42 10.80
N GLU A 474 -44.50 12.41 10.23
CA GLU A 474 -45.72 12.05 10.95
C GLU A 474 -45.67 10.62 11.53
N VAL A 475 -45.17 9.65 10.75
CA VAL A 475 -45.03 8.26 11.20
C VAL A 475 -44.00 8.14 12.35
N LEU A 476 -42.86 8.83 12.25
CA LEU A 476 -41.84 8.84 13.31
C LEU A 476 -42.36 9.47 14.61
N GLU A 477 -43.09 10.58 14.50
CA GLU A 477 -43.76 11.25 15.61
C GLU A 477 -44.76 10.35 16.36
N MET A 478 -45.48 9.50 15.63
CA MET A 478 -46.38 8.52 16.23
C MET A 478 -45.62 7.36 16.87
N ARG A 479 -44.62 6.82 16.18
CA ARG A 479 -43.84 5.65 16.63
C ARG A 479 -42.94 5.96 17.84
N ARG A 480 -42.39 7.16 17.96
CA ARG A 480 -41.53 7.53 19.10
C ARG A 480 -42.27 7.50 20.44
N ARG A 481 -43.60 7.72 20.45
CA ARG A 481 -44.42 7.69 21.67
C ARG A 481 -44.50 6.30 22.32
N THR A 482 -44.33 5.24 21.52
CA THR A 482 -44.44 3.85 21.98
C THR A 482 -43.10 3.10 21.93
N ASN A 483 -42.02 3.75 21.47
CA ASN A 483 -40.70 3.13 21.35
C ASN A 483 -39.60 4.02 21.96
N PRO A 484 -39.14 3.72 23.19
CA PRO A 484 -38.10 4.49 23.87
C PRO A 484 -36.77 4.58 23.12
N SER A 485 -36.38 3.53 22.38
CA SER A 485 -35.13 3.52 21.61
C SER A 485 -35.18 4.52 20.47
N LEU A 486 -36.31 4.61 19.77
CA LEU A 486 -36.52 5.61 18.72
C LEU A 486 -36.59 7.03 19.27
N ASP A 487 -37.28 7.23 20.41
CA ASP A 487 -37.32 8.53 21.08
C ASP A 487 -35.91 9.03 21.43
N ALA A 488 -35.08 8.18 22.02
CA ALA A 488 -33.68 8.51 22.34
C ALA A 488 -32.83 8.79 21.08
N LEU A 489 -33.10 8.11 19.96
CA LEU A 489 -32.41 8.36 18.69
C LEU A 489 -32.76 9.74 18.11
N LEU A 490 -34.03 10.16 18.21
CA LEU A 490 -34.53 11.40 17.62
C LEU A 490 -34.32 12.67 18.47
N ARG A 491 -33.85 12.54 19.72
CA ARG A 491 -33.50 13.70 20.56
C ARG A 491 -32.32 14.48 19.96
N GLU A 492 -32.50 15.80 19.88
CA GLU A 492 -31.49 16.77 19.44
C GLU A 492 -30.39 16.98 20.50
N GLY A 493 -29.26 17.58 20.07
CA GLY A 493 -28.13 17.91 20.92
C GLY A 493 -26.95 16.93 20.82
N LYS A 494 -26.94 16.09 19.78
CA LYS A 494 -25.79 15.26 19.40
C LYS A 494 -24.84 16.07 18.50
N ASN A 495 -23.69 15.50 18.14
CA ASN A 495 -22.80 16.15 17.16
C ASN A 495 -23.50 16.26 15.80
N GLU A 496 -24.20 15.20 15.40
CA GLU A 496 -25.01 15.14 14.19
C GLU A 496 -26.38 14.54 14.52
N ASP A 497 -27.41 15.40 14.58
CA ASP A 497 -28.80 15.00 14.85
C ASP A 497 -29.45 14.29 13.66
N VAL A 498 -30.52 13.53 13.92
CA VAL A 498 -31.32 12.89 12.85
C VAL A 498 -32.08 13.96 12.07
N PHE A 499 -32.06 13.88 10.74
CA PHE A 499 -32.90 14.72 9.89
C PHE A 499 -33.85 13.89 9.03
N VAL A 500 -34.96 14.50 8.64
CA VAL A 500 -35.86 14.02 7.58
C VAL A 500 -36.03 15.16 6.57
N LYS A 501 -35.52 14.99 5.36
CA LYS A 501 -35.54 16.02 4.30
C LYS A 501 -36.00 15.43 2.97
N ASN A 502 -36.42 16.27 2.04
CA ASN A 502 -36.61 15.86 0.66
C ASN A 502 -35.32 16.05 -0.15
N ILE A 503 -35.25 15.41 -1.33
CA ILE A 503 -34.08 15.41 -2.22
C ILE A 503 -33.58 16.81 -2.62
N GLU A 504 -34.45 17.83 -2.60
CA GLU A 504 -34.08 19.21 -2.93
C GLU A 504 -33.36 19.95 -1.81
N ASN A 505 -33.48 19.49 -0.54
CA ASN A 505 -33.01 20.20 0.64
C ASN A 505 -31.88 19.50 1.39
N VAL A 506 -31.33 18.39 0.84
CA VAL A 506 -30.31 17.56 1.51
C VAL A 506 -28.87 18.04 1.25
N GLN A 507 -28.67 19.09 0.44
CA GLN A 507 -27.32 19.56 0.13
C GLN A 507 -26.59 20.08 1.36
N GLY A 508 -25.30 19.76 1.44
CA GLY A 508 -24.44 20.10 2.59
C GLY A 508 -24.64 19.19 3.80
N ASP A 509 -25.72 18.42 3.87
CA ASP A 509 -25.90 17.43 4.93
C ASP A 509 -25.24 16.10 4.58
N GLU A 510 -24.60 15.46 5.53
CA GLU A 510 -24.06 14.10 5.40
C GLU A 510 -24.27 13.34 6.71
N ARG A 511 -24.41 12.01 6.62
CA ARG A 511 -24.58 11.14 7.79
C ARG A 511 -23.85 9.83 7.59
N ASP A 512 -23.59 9.11 8.67
CA ASP A 512 -23.03 7.75 8.61
C ASP A 512 -23.96 6.84 7.81
N VAL A 513 -25.26 6.91 8.11
CA VAL A 513 -26.31 6.13 7.45
C VAL A 513 -27.32 7.08 6.80
N ILE A 514 -27.61 6.86 5.52
CA ILE A 514 -28.71 7.52 4.81
C ILE A 514 -29.78 6.48 4.46
N LEU A 515 -31.03 6.75 4.86
CA LEU A 515 -32.20 5.97 4.48
C LEU A 515 -32.98 6.74 3.41
N VAL A 516 -33.20 6.12 2.26
CA VAL A 516 -33.85 6.77 1.11
C VAL A 516 -35.24 6.20 0.90
N SER A 517 -36.29 7.03 0.95
CA SER A 517 -37.63 6.66 0.48
C SER A 517 -37.84 7.15 -0.94
N VAL A 518 -38.05 6.21 -1.87
CA VAL A 518 -38.47 6.57 -3.23
C VAL A 518 -39.88 7.15 -3.22
N GLY A 519 -40.78 6.60 -2.40
CA GLY A 519 -42.15 7.09 -2.18
C GLY A 519 -43.11 6.88 -3.35
N TYR A 520 -42.62 6.85 -4.58
CA TYR A 520 -43.38 6.53 -5.80
C TYR A 520 -43.43 5.02 -6.04
N GLY A 521 -44.51 4.50 -6.60
CA GLY A 521 -44.69 3.07 -6.78
C GLY A 521 -46.05 2.65 -7.34
N PRO A 522 -46.41 1.37 -7.20
CA PRO A 522 -47.69 0.85 -7.69
C PRO A 522 -48.87 1.36 -6.86
N SER A 523 -50.07 1.35 -7.45
CA SER A 523 -51.31 1.74 -6.75
C SER A 523 -51.91 0.62 -5.89
N GLU A 524 -51.35 -0.59 -5.97
CA GLU A 524 -51.72 -1.78 -5.20
C GLU A 524 -50.45 -2.50 -4.73
N PRO A 525 -50.48 -3.21 -3.59
CA PRO A 525 -49.29 -3.90 -3.07
C PRO A 525 -48.73 -4.91 -4.08
N ASN A 526 -47.42 -4.85 -4.35
CA ASN A 526 -46.73 -5.71 -5.33
C ASN A 526 -47.30 -5.64 -6.76
N GLY A 527 -48.10 -4.61 -7.09
CA GLY A 527 -48.58 -4.37 -8.44
C GLY A 527 -47.49 -3.78 -9.34
N PRO A 528 -47.75 -3.67 -10.66
CA PRO A 528 -46.81 -3.06 -11.59
C PRO A 528 -46.70 -1.54 -11.36
N LEU A 529 -45.53 -0.99 -11.68
CA LEU A 529 -45.28 0.44 -11.61
C LEU A 529 -46.29 1.23 -12.47
N SER A 530 -47.10 2.05 -11.80
CA SER A 530 -48.24 2.73 -12.41
C SER A 530 -47.87 3.94 -13.29
N SER A 531 -46.69 4.53 -13.07
CA SER A 531 -46.24 5.77 -13.73
C SER A 531 -44.72 5.87 -13.73
N MET A 532 -44.13 6.41 -14.80
CA MET A 532 -42.70 6.74 -14.89
C MET A 532 -42.38 8.16 -14.38
N ARG A 533 -43.25 8.70 -13.50
CA ARG A 533 -43.10 10.03 -12.90
C ARG A 533 -42.74 9.91 -11.42
N PHE A 534 -41.48 10.18 -11.12
CA PHE A 534 -40.81 10.22 -9.83
C PHE A 534 -40.58 11.67 -9.32
N GLY A 535 -41.48 12.59 -9.69
CA GLY A 535 -41.48 13.97 -9.20
C GLY A 535 -40.21 14.76 -9.58
N PRO A 536 -39.45 15.31 -8.61
CA PRO A 536 -38.24 16.10 -8.88
C PRO A 536 -37.14 15.37 -9.67
N VAL A 537 -37.19 14.05 -9.75
CA VAL A 537 -36.23 13.27 -10.54
C VAL A 537 -36.53 13.36 -12.04
N ASN A 538 -37.78 13.63 -12.44
CA ASN A 538 -38.12 13.79 -13.87
C ASN A 538 -37.94 15.22 -14.39
N THR A 539 -37.69 16.19 -13.52
CA THR A 539 -37.42 17.57 -13.92
C THR A 539 -35.97 17.73 -14.35
N GLU A 540 -35.66 18.82 -15.04
CA GLU A 540 -34.28 19.21 -15.38
C GLU A 540 -33.38 19.24 -14.12
N GLY A 541 -32.16 18.71 -14.25
CA GLY A 541 -31.23 18.51 -13.14
C GLY A 541 -31.64 17.37 -12.18
N GLY A 542 -32.59 16.51 -12.57
CA GLY A 542 -33.05 15.37 -11.76
C GLY A 542 -31.93 14.37 -11.48
N GLU A 543 -31.04 14.17 -12.43
CA GLU A 543 -29.80 13.38 -12.29
C GLU A 543 -28.84 14.00 -11.27
N ARG A 544 -28.67 15.33 -11.25
CA ARG A 544 -27.85 16.03 -10.24
C ARG A 544 -28.44 15.87 -8.83
N ARG A 545 -29.77 15.87 -8.69
CA ARG A 545 -30.46 15.55 -7.41
C ARG A 545 -30.13 14.15 -6.91
N LEU A 546 -30.06 13.16 -7.81
CA LEU A 546 -29.67 11.80 -7.46
C LEU A 546 -28.18 11.71 -7.09
N ASN A 547 -27.30 12.39 -7.85
CA ASN A 547 -25.87 12.46 -7.52
C ASN A 547 -25.67 13.02 -6.09
N VAL A 548 -26.35 14.14 -5.80
CA VAL A 548 -26.35 14.76 -4.48
C VAL A 548 -26.87 13.78 -3.44
N LEU A 549 -28.02 13.14 -3.64
CA LEU A 549 -28.62 12.20 -2.68
C LEU A 549 -27.70 11.03 -2.31
N PHE A 550 -27.21 10.31 -3.30
CA PHE A 550 -26.49 9.05 -3.08
C PHE A 550 -25.06 9.25 -2.54
N SER A 551 -24.53 10.47 -2.64
CA SER A 551 -23.22 10.87 -2.08
C SER A 551 -23.28 11.42 -0.64
N ARG A 552 -24.45 11.40 0.02
CA ARG A 552 -24.63 11.89 1.41
C ARG A 552 -24.24 10.88 2.49
N ALA A 553 -24.12 9.61 2.13
CA ALA A 553 -23.77 8.55 3.08
C ALA A 553 -22.25 8.41 3.24
N ARG A 554 -21.75 8.38 4.48
CA ARG A 554 -20.36 8.03 4.77
C ARG A 554 -20.16 6.51 4.83
N MET A 555 -21.10 5.75 5.39
CA MET A 555 -20.92 4.32 5.66
C MET A 555 -21.96 3.42 4.98
N ARG A 556 -23.24 3.81 5.00
CA ARG A 556 -24.34 3.00 4.45
C ARG A 556 -25.41 3.86 3.81
N CYS A 557 -25.89 3.44 2.64
CA CYS A 557 -27.08 4.01 2.01
C CYS A 557 -28.09 2.90 1.74
N GLU A 558 -29.27 2.96 2.36
CA GLU A 558 -30.31 1.95 2.19
C GLU A 558 -31.54 2.54 1.48
N ILE A 559 -31.92 1.95 0.35
CA ILE A 559 -32.99 2.44 -0.52
C ILE A 559 -34.27 1.62 -0.31
N PHE A 560 -35.34 2.28 0.11
CA PHE A 560 -36.66 1.71 0.25
C PHE A 560 -37.49 2.02 -1.00
N VAL A 561 -37.96 0.97 -1.68
CA VAL A 561 -38.63 1.08 -2.97
C VAL A 561 -39.69 0.00 -3.16
N SER A 562 -40.79 0.35 -3.82
CA SER A 562 -41.98 -0.51 -3.93
C SER A 562 -42.22 -1.18 -5.29
N PHE A 563 -41.25 -1.15 -6.19
CA PHE A 563 -41.32 -1.72 -7.55
C PHE A 563 -39.94 -2.25 -7.97
N ASN A 564 -39.83 -3.13 -8.98
CA ASN A 564 -38.55 -3.60 -9.50
C ASN A 564 -37.90 -2.58 -10.45
N TRP A 565 -36.58 -2.40 -10.39
CA TRP A 565 -35.89 -1.42 -11.26
C TRP A 565 -36.06 -1.71 -12.76
N ARG A 566 -36.29 -2.98 -13.14
CA ARG A 566 -36.57 -3.39 -14.54
C ARG A 566 -37.89 -2.83 -15.06
N GLU A 567 -38.81 -2.44 -14.17
CA GLU A 567 -40.07 -1.82 -14.55
C GLU A 567 -39.90 -0.37 -14.98
N ILE A 568 -38.75 0.28 -14.73
CA ILE A 568 -38.45 1.61 -15.26
C ILE A 568 -38.23 1.51 -16.77
N ASP A 569 -39.28 1.83 -17.51
CA ASP A 569 -39.29 1.86 -18.97
C ASP A 569 -38.76 3.19 -19.50
N LEU A 570 -37.52 3.15 -19.99
CA LEU A 570 -36.80 4.30 -20.53
C LEU A 570 -37.36 4.79 -21.87
N THR A 571 -38.20 4.01 -22.57
CA THR A 571 -38.86 4.48 -23.80
C THR A 571 -39.98 5.48 -23.52
N ARG A 572 -40.46 5.52 -22.27
CA ARG A 572 -41.60 6.34 -21.82
C ARG A 572 -41.17 7.65 -21.15
N THR A 573 -39.88 7.97 -21.13
CA THR A 573 -39.35 9.22 -20.58
C THR A 573 -38.07 9.63 -21.29
N GLN A 574 -37.91 10.93 -21.55
CA GLN A 574 -36.69 11.50 -22.15
C GLN A 574 -35.78 12.16 -21.10
N ALA A 575 -36.18 12.16 -19.82
CA ALA A 575 -35.39 12.75 -18.75
C ALA A 575 -34.25 11.81 -18.33
N ASP A 576 -33.08 12.37 -18.04
CA ASP A 576 -31.92 11.60 -17.59
C ASP A 576 -32.09 11.03 -16.17
N GLY A 577 -32.83 11.71 -15.30
CA GLY A 577 -33.03 11.28 -13.92
C GLY A 577 -33.54 9.83 -13.78
N PRO A 578 -34.65 9.41 -14.43
CA PRO A 578 -35.10 8.02 -14.43
C PRO A 578 -34.06 7.00 -14.94
N ARG A 579 -33.25 7.36 -15.94
CA ARG A 579 -32.16 6.51 -16.44
C ARG A 579 -31.10 6.27 -15.37
N VAL A 580 -30.67 7.36 -14.71
CA VAL A 580 -29.69 7.31 -13.62
C VAL A 580 -30.27 6.58 -12.40
N LEU A 581 -31.52 6.84 -12.04
CA LEU A 581 -32.23 6.14 -10.96
C LEU A 581 -32.26 4.63 -11.19
N ARG A 582 -32.58 4.19 -12.41
CA ARG A 582 -32.56 2.77 -12.78
C ARG A 582 -31.18 2.14 -12.53
N ARG A 583 -30.10 2.85 -12.84
CA ARG A 583 -28.74 2.36 -12.62
C ARG A 583 -28.39 2.26 -11.13
N PHE A 584 -28.73 3.28 -10.33
CA PHE A 584 -28.57 3.23 -8.86
C PHE A 584 -29.34 2.06 -8.25
N LEU A 585 -30.62 1.87 -8.61
CA LEU A 585 -31.44 0.77 -8.09
C LEU A 585 -30.95 -0.60 -8.55
N SER A 586 -30.49 -0.73 -9.79
CA SER A 586 -29.90 -1.97 -10.30
C SER A 586 -28.64 -2.32 -9.50
N PHE A 587 -27.73 -1.37 -9.31
CA PHE A 587 -26.49 -1.59 -8.58
C PHE A 587 -26.73 -1.86 -7.08
N ALA A 588 -27.67 -1.17 -6.45
CA ALA A 588 -28.03 -1.40 -5.05
C ALA A 588 -28.68 -2.79 -4.80
N GLU A 589 -29.28 -3.40 -5.83
CA GLU A 589 -29.83 -4.77 -5.75
C GLU A 589 -28.80 -5.84 -6.11
N SER A 590 -27.94 -5.62 -7.10
CA SER A 590 -26.99 -6.63 -7.60
C SER A 590 -25.58 -6.55 -6.98
N GLY A 591 -25.19 -5.39 -6.45
CA GLY A 591 -23.79 -5.07 -6.09
C GLY A 591 -22.82 -5.05 -7.29
N GLN A 592 -23.32 -5.20 -8.51
CA GLN A 592 -22.52 -5.33 -9.73
C GLN A 592 -23.01 -4.33 -10.77
N LEU A 593 -22.06 -3.62 -11.38
CA LEU A 593 -22.31 -2.86 -12.60
C LEU A 593 -22.15 -3.79 -13.79
N GLU A 594 -23.02 -3.69 -14.80
CA GLU A 594 -22.97 -4.53 -16.02
C GLU A 594 -21.61 -4.45 -16.77
N SER A 595 -20.78 -3.45 -16.44
CA SER A 595 -19.45 -3.21 -17.00
C SER A 595 -18.30 -3.82 -16.18
N GLU A 596 -18.56 -4.40 -15.01
CA GLU A 596 -17.51 -4.92 -14.13
C GLU A 596 -17.36 -6.43 -14.20
N LYS A 597 -16.29 -6.84 -14.88
CA LYS A 597 -15.62 -8.08 -14.51
C LYS A 597 -14.97 -7.83 -13.14
N GLY A 598 -15.58 -8.35 -12.08
CA GLY A 598 -15.09 -8.21 -10.70
C GLY A 598 -13.64 -8.67 -10.55
N ALA A 599 -12.96 -8.20 -9.49
CA ALA A 599 -11.57 -8.48 -9.10
C ALA A 599 -10.67 -8.79 -10.30
N THR A 600 -9.94 -7.78 -10.77
CA THR A 600 -9.26 -7.70 -12.07
C THR A 600 -8.53 -8.95 -12.60
N GLY A 601 -8.27 -9.97 -11.77
CA GLY A 601 -7.58 -11.20 -12.14
C GLY A 601 -6.15 -10.91 -12.59
N LEU A 602 -5.67 -9.71 -12.27
CA LEU A 602 -4.31 -9.27 -12.55
C LEU A 602 -3.41 -10.02 -11.58
N GLY A 603 -2.30 -10.53 -12.12
CA GLY A 603 -1.23 -11.10 -11.31
C GLY A 603 -0.50 -10.02 -10.52
N ALA A 604 0.55 -10.45 -9.82
CA ALA A 604 1.49 -9.52 -9.22
C ALA A 604 2.13 -8.59 -10.26
N ASP A 605 2.42 -7.35 -9.88
CA ASP A 605 3.15 -6.41 -10.74
C ASP A 605 4.66 -6.68 -10.70
N SER A 606 5.14 -7.43 -9.70
CA SER A 606 6.56 -7.73 -9.52
C SER A 606 6.81 -9.12 -8.91
N ALA A 607 7.98 -9.69 -9.20
CA ALA A 607 8.43 -10.96 -8.60
C ALA A 607 8.57 -10.87 -7.06
N LEU A 608 8.77 -9.67 -6.52
CA LEU A 608 8.75 -9.44 -5.07
C LEU A 608 7.36 -9.67 -4.50
N GLU A 609 6.33 -9.09 -5.11
CA GLU A 609 4.94 -9.28 -4.69
C GLU A 609 4.51 -10.74 -4.78
N GLU A 610 4.91 -11.47 -5.83
CA GLU A 610 4.64 -12.91 -5.95
C GLU A 610 5.24 -13.71 -4.79
N ASP A 611 6.50 -13.43 -4.47
CA ASP A 611 7.22 -14.12 -3.41
C ASP A 611 6.66 -13.79 -2.02
N VAL A 612 6.31 -12.52 -1.76
CA VAL A 612 5.61 -12.10 -0.54
C VAL A 612 4.24 -12.80 -0.45
N ALA A 613 3.47 -12.84 -1.53
CA ALA A 613 2.16 -13.51 -1.57
C ALA A 613 2.28 -15.00 -1.25
N GLN A 614 3.26 -15.70 -1.83
CA GLN A 614 3.54 -17.11 -1.54
C GLN A 614 3.88 -17.34 -0.06
N VAL A 615 4.65 -16.43 0.56
CA VAL A 615 4.92 -16.49 2.00
C VAL A 615 3.63 -16.32 2.81
N ILE A 616 2.78 -15.35 2.48
CA ILE A 616 1.50 -15.13 3.17
C ILE A 616 0.59 -16.35 3.05
N ASP A 617 0.47 -16.94 1.87
CA ASP A 617 -0.30 -18.14 1.62
C ASP A 617 0.27 -19.34 2.40
N ALA A 618 1.59 -19.53 2.42
CA ALA A 618 2.26 -20.57 3.20
C ALA A 618 2.05 -20.42 4.72
N LEU A 619 1.82 -19.19 5.19
CA LEU A 619 1.43 -18.89 6.58
C LEU A 619 -0.06 -19.15 6.87
N GLY A 620 -0.84 -19.57 5.87
CA GLY A 620 -2.24 -19.97 5.99
C GLY A 620 -3.25 -18.84 5.83
N TYR A 621 -2.86 -17.72 5.19
CA TYR A 621 -3.73 -16.57 4.95
C TYR A 621 -3.99 -16.41 3.45
N PRO A 622 -5.25 -16.45 2.98
CA PRO A 622 -5.54 -16.19 1.57
C PRO A 622 -5.19 -14.74 1.19
N VAL A 623 -4.52 -14.55 0.06
CA VAL A 623 -4.12 -13.23 -0.43
C VAL A 623 -4.71 -12.95 -1.82
N ASP A 624 -5.15 -11.72 -2.05
CA ASP A 624 -5.45 -11.23 -3.40
C ASP A 624 -4.43 -10.19 -3.84
N HIS A 625 -4.08 -10.20 -5.11
CA HIS A 625 -3.26 -9.17 -5.74
C HIS A 625 -4.09 -7.97 -6.17
N GLN A 626 -3.48 -6.78 -6.16
CA GLN A 626 -3.98 -5.59 -6.84
C GLN A 626 -5.41 -5.20 -6.43
N VAL A 627 -5.65 -5.15 -5.12
CA VAL A 627 -6.97 -4.87 -4.52
C VAL A 627 -7.31 -3.37 -4.64
N GLY A 628 -8.38 -3.06 -5.35
CA GLY A 628 -8.89 -1.69 -5.52
C GLY A 628 -9.25 -1.36 -6.96
N SER A 629 -9.32 -0.07 -7.27
CA SER A 629 -9.73 0.45 -8.57
C SER A 629 -8.56 1.14 -9.30
N ALA A 630 -8.76 1.56 -10.55
CA ALA A 630 -7.73 2.28 -11.29
C ALA A 630 -7.34 3.58 -10.54
N GLY A 631 -6.04 3.88 -10.47
CA GLY A 631 -5.50 5.04 -9.72
C GLY A 631 -5.16 4.76 -8.26
N PHE A 632 -5.75 3.74 -7.62
CA PHE A 632 -5.39 3.35 -6.25
C PHE A 632 -5.64 1.86 -5.99
N ARG A 633 -4.57 1.07 -6.03
CA ARG A 633 -4.57 -0.36 -5.72
C ARG A 633 -3.60 -0.68 -4.61
N ILE A 634 -4.01 -1.52 -3.68
CA ILE A 634 -3.11 -2.16 -2.73
C ILE A 634 -2.45 -3.34 -3.44
N ASP A 635 -1.13 -3.45 -3.32
CA ASP A 635 -0.37 -4.52 -3.97
C ASP A 635 -0.90 -5.91 -3.55
N LEU A 636 -1.08 -6.12 -2.24
CA LEU A 636 -1.58 -7.38 -1.66
C LEU A 636 -2.62 -7.13 -0.56
N GLY A 637 -3.84 -7.63 -0.75
CA GLY A 637 -4.89 -7.61 0.26
C GLY A 637 -5.04 -8.99 0.92
N VAL A 638 -4.76 -9.07 2.22
CA VAL A 638 -4.82 -10.35 2.97
C VAL A 638 -6.19 -10.55 3.58
N ARG A 639 -6.79 -11.73 3.37
CA ARG A 639 -8.10 -12.11 3.87
C ARG A 639 -8.04 -12.90 5.17
N HIS A 640 -9.12 -12.83 5.94
CA HIS A 640 -9.27 -13.64 7.13
C HIS A 640 -9.44 -15.13 6.77
N PRO A 641 -8.64 -16.07 7.33
CA PRO A 641 -8.68 -17.49 6.94
C PRO A 641 -10.04 -18.17 7.15
N LYS A 642 -10.77 -17.78 8.21
CA LYS A 642 -12.12 -18.30 8.52
C LYS A 642 -13.27 -17.45 7.98
N ARG A 643 -12.98 -16.24 7.46
CA ARG A 643 -13.98 -15.29 6.97
C ARG A 643 -13.47 -14.67 5.66
N PRO A 644 -13.47 -15.43 4.56
CA PRO A 644 -12.80 -15.00 3.33
C PRO A 644 -13.39 -13.73 2.70
N SER A 645 -14.58 -13.28 3.11
CA SER A 645 -15.15 -12.00 2.70
C SER A 645 -14.47 -10.78 3.35
N GLN A 646 -13.71 -10.97 4.44
CA GLN A 646 -13.13 -9.88 5.20
C GLN A 646 -11.63 -9.76 4.95
N TYR A 647 -11.17 -8.57 4.56
CA TYR A 647 -9.75 -8.24 4.56
C TYR A 647 -9.27 -7.83 5.96
N ILE A 648 -8.04 -8.20 6.30
CA ILE A 648 -7.46 -7.95 7.63
C ILE A 648 -6.16 -7.14 7.58
N LEU A 649 -5.44 -7.15 6.45
CA LEU A 649 -4.16 -6.47 6.29
C LEU A 649 -3.97 -6.04 4.83
N ALA A 650 -3.54 -4.80 4.62
CA ALA A 650 -2.99 -4.30 3.36
C ALA A 650 -1.48 -4.41 3.43
N VAL A 651 -0.89 -5.15 2.50
CA VAL A 651 0.57 -5.28 2.36
C VAL A 651 0.98 -4.52 1.11
N GLU A 652 1.90 -3.57 1.26
CA GLU A 652 2.47 -2.83 0.13
C GLU A 652 3.97 -2.96 0.05
N CYS A 653 4.45 -3.14 -1.18
CA CYS A 653 5.84 -3.21 -1.56
C CYS A 653 6.31 -1.84 -2.10
N ASP A 654 7.60 -1.73 -2.43
CA ASP A 654 8.21 -0.53 -3.03
C ASP A 654 8.34 -0.62 -4.57
N GLY A 655 7.32 -1.20 -5.20
CA GLY A 655 7.25 -1.45 -6.64
C GLY A 655 6.91 -0.22 -7.50
N ALA A 656 6.37 -0.47 -8.70
CA ALA A 656 6.09 0.57 -9.70
C ALA A 656 5.15 1.69 -9.18
N THR A 657 4.14 1.32 -8.39
CA THR A 657 3.19 2.25 -7.74
C THR A 657 3.87 3.16 -6.72
N TYR A 658 4.86 2.65 -5.99
CA TYR A 658 5.68 3.47 -5.07
C TYR A 658 6.59 4.45 -5.84
N HIS A 659 7.09 4.02 -7.00
CA HIS A 659 7.95 4.83 -7.86
C HIS A 659 7.23 5.98 -8.58
N SER A 660 5.96 5.78 -8.97
CA SER A 660 5.20 6.78 -9.74
C SER A 660 4.74 7.99 -8.92
N ALA A 661 4.72 7.89 -7.60
CA ALA A 661 4.33 9.00 -6.72
C ALA A 661 5.36 10.14 -6.73
N LEU A 662 4.89 11.36 -6.98
CA LEU A 662 5.74 12.53 -7.16
C LEU A 662 6.41 13.00 -5.86
N TRP A 663 5.75 12.81 -4.72
CA TRP A 663 6.18 13.36 -3.43
C TRP A 663 6.32 12.29 -2.34
N ALA A 664 7.38 12.41 -1.53
CA ALA A 664 7.58 11.57 -0.34
C ALA A 664 6.39 11.64 0.62
N ARG A 665 5.80 12.83 0.81
CA ARG A 665 4.60 13.01 1.64
C ARG A 665 3.43 12.15 1.15
N GLU A 666 3.27 12.02 -0.15
CA GLU A 666 2.19 11.25 -0.75
C GLU A 666 2.39 9.75 -0.51
N ARG A 667 3.52 9.20 -0.99
CA ARG A 667 3.80 7.75 -0.95
C ARG A 667 4.09 7.22 0.45
N ASP A 668 4.78 8.00 1.28
CA ASP A 668 5.32 7.55 2.57
C ASP A 668 4.41 7.97 3.74
N ARG A 669 3.43 8.88 3.58
CA ARG A 669 2.52 9.30 4.67
C ARG A 669 1.04 9.31 4.30
N LEU A 670 0.65 10.06 3.27
CA LEU A 670 -0.77 10.28 2.94
C LEU A 670 -1.44 9.00 2.47
N ARG A 671 -0.79 8.23 1.59
CA ARG A 671 -1.31 6.96 1.08
C ARG A 671 -1.63 5.98 2.21
N GLN A 672 -0.69 5.78 3.13
CA GLN A 672 -0.89 4.97 4.33
C GLN A 672 -2.04 5.52 5.19
N GLN A 673 -2.05 6.82 5.47
CA GLN A 673 -3.09 7.46 6.27
C GLN A 673 -4.49 7.30 5.68
N VAL A 674 -4.62 7.33 4.35
CA VAL A 674 -5.89 7.10 3.64
C VAL A 674 -6.37 5.66 3.85
N LEU A 675 -5.49 4.67 3.64
CA LEU A 675 -5.82 3.26 3.85
C LEU A 675 -6.21 2.97 5.30
N GLU A 676 -5.41 3.44 6.25
CA GLU A 676 -5.71 3.33 7.68
C GLU A 676 -7.02 4.03 8.03
N GLY A 677 -7.25 5.20 7.43
CA GLY A 677 -8.51 5.91 7.51
C GLY A 677 -9.70 5.05 7.09
N GLN A 678 -9.59 4.28 6.01
CA GLN A 678 -10.62 3.34 5.54
C GLN A 678 -10.74 2.06 6.38
N GLY A 679 -9.92 1.91 7.43
CA GLY A 679 -9.95 0.76 8.34
C GLY A 679 -8.96 -0.34 7.98
N TRP A 680 -8.08 -0.13 6.99
CA TRP A 680 -7.01 -1.07 6.72
C TRP A 680 -5.96 -1.04 7.83
N ARG A 681 -5.48 -2.22 8.21
CA ARG A 681 -4.17 -2.32 8.85
C ARG A 681 -3.12 -2.33 7.77
N PHE A 682 -2.09 -1.52 7.93
CA PHE A 682 -1.09 -1.31 6.89
C PHE A 682 0.24 -1.97 7.25
N HIS A 683 0.85 -2.68 6.30
CA HIS A 683 2.18 -3.27 6.45
C HIS A 683 3.02 -3.01 5.20
N ARG A 684 4.11 -2.26 5.36
CA ARG A 684 5.07 -1.98 4.27
C ARG A 684 6.16 -3.04 4.23
N ILE A 685 6.54 -3.48 3.04
CA ILE A 685 7.74 -4.28 2.76
C ILE A 685 8.64 -3.51 1.80
N TRP A 686 9.95 -3.50 2.05
CA TRP A 686 10.95 -2.94 1.15
C TRP A 686 11.71 -4.04 0.45
N SER A 687 11.87 -3.95 -0.86
CA SER A 687 12.61 -4.89 -1.70
C SER A 687 14.02 -5.18 -1.17
N THR A 688 14.73 -4.14 -0.71
CA THR A 688 16.08 -4.23 -0.15
C THR A 688 16.13 -5.02 1.15
N ASP A 689 15.24 -4.71 2.10
CA ASP A 689 15.19 -5.37 3.40
C ASP A 689 14.69 -6.81 3.24
N TRP A 690 13.72 -7.05 2.36
CA TRP A 690 13.23 -8.39 2.02
C TRP A 690 14.31 -9.28 1.41
N PHE A 691 15.18 -8.72 0.57
CA PHE A 691 16.27 -9.46 -0.06
C PHE A 691 17.43 -9.74 0.91
N TYR A 692 17.90 -8.73 1.66
CA TYR A 692 19.07 -8.87 2.53
C TYR A 692 18.76 -9.43 3.93
N ARG A 693 17.52 -9.29 4.43
CA ARG A 693 17.08 -9.68 5.78
C ARG A 693 15.77 -10.45 5.76
N ARG A 694 15.62 -11.34 4.77
CA ARG A 694 14.39 -12.10 4.51
C ARG A 694 13.77 -12.69 5.78
N GLU A 695 14.54 -13.43 6.58
CA GLU A 695 14.01 -14.10 7.78
C GLU A 695 13.38 -13.11 8.77
N GLN A 696 14.01 -11.95 8.97
CA GLN A 696 13.51 -10.91 9.88
C GLN A 696 12.23 -10.27 9.32
N GLU A 697 12.19 -9.97 8.03
CA GLU A 697 11.02 -9.38 7.39
C GLU A 697 9.83 -10.34 7.34
N VAL A 698 10.07 -11.63 7.10
CA VAL A 698 9.05 -12.68 7.18
C VAL A 698 8.46 -12.77 8.59
N GLU A 699 9.29 -12.66 9.64
CA GLU A 699 8.79 -12.70 11.02
C GLU A 699 8.03 -11.41 11.40
N ARG A 700 8.45 -10.25 10.89
CA ARG A 700 7.72 -8.99 11.03
C ARG A 700 6.35 -9.05 10.36
N LEU A 701 6.28 -9.63 9.16
CA LEU A 701 5.04 -9.90 8.44
C LEU A 701 4.15 -10.91 9.19
N ARG A 702 4.71 -12.01 9.68
CA ARG A 702 3.99 -13.01 10.49
C ARG A 702 3.34 -12.35 11.71
N SER A 703 4.11 -11.55 12.44
CA SER A 703 3.63 -10.82 13.62
C SER A 703 2.48 -9.85 13.26
N ALA A 704 2.62 -9.10 12.16
CA ALA A 704 1.56 -8.22 11.66
C ALA A 704 0.28 -8.99 11.29
N LEU A 705 0.40 -10.16 10.66
CA LEU A 705 -0.73 -11.03 10.32
C LEU A 705 -1.46 -11.58 11.56
N ILE A 706 -0.72 -12.00 12.59
CA ILE A 706 -1.29 -12.49 13.84
C ILE A 706 -2.08 -11.37 14.54
N HIS A 707 -1.46 -10.19 14.73
CA HIS A 707 -2.14 -9.03 15.31
C HIS A 707 -3.36 -8.61 14.50
N ALA A 708 -3.26 -8.61 13.17
CA ALA A 708 -4.37 -8.28 12.28
C ALA A 708 -5.53 -9.28 12.42
N ARG A 709 -5.24 -10.57 12.60
CA ARG A 709 -6.26 -11.61 12.82
C ARG A 709 -6.94 -11.45 14.18
N GLU A 710 -6.16 -11.22 15.23
CA GLU A 710 -6.67 -11.05 16.60
C GLU A 710 -7.59 -9.84 16.68
N ALA A 711 -7.13 -8.69 16.19
CA ALA A 711 -7.92 -7.48 16.22
C ALA A 711 -9.06 -7.48 15.17
N ALA A 712 -9.11 -8.45 14.26
CA ALA A 712 -10.31 -8.70 13.43
C ALA A 712 -11.39 -9.50 14.18
N ALA A 713 -11.02 -10.23 15.24
CA ALA A 713 -11.98 -10.98 16.07
C ALA A 713 -12.91 -10.06 16.87
N GLU A 714 -12.42 -8.87 17.24
CA GLU A 714 -13.20 -7.81 17.91
C GLU A 714 -14.19 -7.11 16.97
N GLY A 715 -14.01 -7.27 15.65
CA GLY A 715 -14.77 -6.59 14.62
C GLY A 715 -14.29 -5.15 14.41
N PHE A 716 -14.17 -4.72 13.15
CA PHE A 716 -13.90 -3.30 12.87
C PHE A 716 -15.20 -2.50 12.98
N LEU A 717 -15.24 -1.54 13.89
CA LEU A 717 -16.30 -0.54 13.98
C LEU A 717 -15.72 0.80 13.53
N PRO A 718 -16.11 1.33 12.36
CA PRO A 718 -15.59 2.61 11.91
C PRO A 718 -15.94 3.74 12.89
N PRO A 719 -15.12 4.81 12.94
CA PRO A 719 -15.38 5.98 13.77
C PRO A 719 -16.76 6.56 13.45
N ALA A 720 -17.61 6.69 14.45
CA ALA A 720 -18.99 7.13 14.30
C ALA A 720 -19.16 8.56 14.86
N ALA A 721 -19.98 9.39 14.20
CA ALA A 721 -20.03 10.83 14.50
C ALA A 721 -20.52 11.17 15.91
N ASN A 722 -21.41 10.35 16.48
CA ASN A 722 -21.99 10.57 17.80
C ASN A 722 -21.42 9.65 18.88
N ARG A 723 -20.30 8.96 18.63
CA ARG A 723 -19.57 8.23 19.68
C ARG A 723 -18.83 9.23 20.57
N SER A 724 -18.77 8.95 21.88
CA SER A 724 -18.18 9.86 22.87
C SER A 724 -16.72 10.19 22.51
N ARG A 725 -16.26 11.44 22.76
CA ARG A 725 -14.88 11.86 22.44
C ARG A 725 -13.82 11.03 23.18
N ASP A 726 -14.14 10.45 24.32
CA ASP A 726 -13.24 9.58 25.07
C ASP A 726 -13.07 8.20 24.40
N GLU A 727 -14.07 7.69 23.68
CA GLU A 727 -14.01 6.43 22.91
C GLU A 727 -13.55 6.64 21.45
N ASN A 728 -13.86 7.80 20.85
CA ASN A 728 -13.31 8.24 19.56
C ASN A 728 -11.84 8.69 19.67
N SER A 729 -11.23 8.60 20.86
CA SER A 729 -9.80 8.81 21.09
C SER A 729 -8.91 7.65 20.61
N SER A 730 -9.47 6.66 19.89
CA SER A 730 -8.73 5.92 18.86
C SER A 730 -8.34 6.87 17.72
N SER A 731 -7.53 7.86 18.06
CA SER A 731 -6.64 8.52 17.11
C SER A 731 -5.92 7.41 16.33
N PRO A 732 -5.63 7.55 15.02
CA PRO A 732 -4.47 6.83 14.48
C PRO A 732 -3.34 7.07 15.48
N PRO A 733 -2.61 6.03 15.94
CA PRO A 733 -1.81 6.11 17.15
C PRO A 733 -1.06 7.43 17.11
N ASN A 734 -1.50 8.35 17.97
CA ASN A 734 -0.77 9.56 18.22
C ASN A 734 0.40 9.00 19.01
N GLY A 735 1.45 8.61 18.28
CA GLY A 735 2.69 8.04 18.80
C GLY A 735 3.43 9.11 19.57
N SER A 736 2.84 9.58 20.66
CA SER A 736 3.57 9.82 21.88
C SER A 736 3.84 8.41 22.43
N PRO A 737 5.11 7.99 22.57
CA PRO A 737 5.39 6.73 23.23
C PRO A 737 4.95 6.88 24.68
N ASP A 738 3.78 6.33 25.03
CA ASP A 738 3.42 6.17 26.43
C ASP A 738 4.16 4.95 26.97
N SER A 739 4.97 5.24 27.97
CA SER A 739 5.91 4.36 28.64
C SER A 739 5.16 3.32 29.48
N GLY A 740 5.05 2.09 29.00
CA GLY A 740 4.52 1.00 29.81
C GLY A 740 4.33 -0.31 29.04
N GLY A 741 5.39 -1.10 28.92
CA GLY A 741 5.34 -2.47 28.40
C GLY A 741 6.65 -2.87 27.71
N ASP A 742 7.51 -3.57 28.46
CA ASP A 742 8.77 -4.21 28.08
C ASP A 742 9.66 -3.46 27.08
N GLU A 743 10.66 -2.77 27.63
CA GLU A 743 11.82 -2.24 26.91
C GLU A 743 12.49 -3.35 26.08
N VAL A 744 12.12 -3.45 24.81
CA VAL A 744 13.09 -3.78 23.78
C VAL A 744 14.11 -2.64 23.83
N PRO A 745 15.39 -2.89 24.14
CA PRO A 745 16.37 -1.82 24.27
C PRO A 745 16.37 -1.03 22.95
N PRO A 746 16.32 0.31 23.00
CA PRO A 746 16.30 1.13 21.80
C PRO A 746 17.50 0.73 20.96
N SER A 747 17.24 0.12 19.80
CA SER A 747 18.21 0.00 18.73
C SER A 747 18.86 1.37 18.59
N GLU A 748 20.17 1.39 18.75
CA GLU A 748 21.09 2.53 18.75
C GLU A 748 20.48 3.82 18.21
N ALA A 749 20.52 4.88 19.04
CA ALA A 749 20.11 6.24 18.70
C ALA A 749 20.44 6.58 17.24
N GLN A 750 19.45 6.41 16.35
CA GLN A 750 19.57 6.84 14.97
C GLN A 750 19.66 8.37 15.04
N GLU A 751 20.86 8.90 14.77
CA GLU A 751 21.08 10.33 14.65
C GLU A 751 20.01 10.88 13.71
N THR A 752 19.12 11.72 14.25
CA THR A 752 18.11 12.39 13.43
C THR A 752 18.88 13.16 12.37
N PRO A 753 18.66 12.92 11.06
CA PRO A 753 19.44 13.55 10.02
C PRO A 753 19.41 15.08 10.20
N ARG A 754 20.56 15.68 10.53
CA ARG A 754 20.67 17.13 10.70
C ARG A 754 20.90 17.75 9.33
N ALA A 755 19.83 18.21 8.70
CA ALA A 755 19.96 19.09 7.55
C ALA A 755 20.50 20.47 8.01
N PRO A 756 21.35 21.14 7.22
CA PRO A 756 21.69 22.53 7.48
C PRO A 756 20.40 23.38 7.51
N PRO A 757 20.34 24.43 8.34
CA PRO A 757 19.16 25.30 8.39
C PRO A 757 18.89 25.87 7.00
N TYR A 758 17.63 25.77 6.55
CA TYR A 758 17.21 26.31 5.25
C TYR A 758 17.58 27.80 5.17
N LYS A 759 18.32 28.16 4.12
CA LYS A 759 18.67 29.54 3.80
C LYS A 759 17.99 29.90 2.50
N ARG A 760 17.00 30.79 2.58
CA ARG A 760 16.39 31.37 1.37
C ARG A 760 17.49 32.10 0.57
N ALA A 761 17.54 31.87 -0.73
CA ALA A 761 18.33 32.64 -1.67
C ALA A 761 17.87 34.09 -1.54
N ASN A 762 18.77 34.93 -1.02
CA ASN A 762 18.53 36.35 -0.88
C ASN A 762 19.23 37.14 -1.99
N ASP A 763 19.57 36.44 -3.08
CA ASP A 763 20.12 37.03 -4.29
C ASP A 763 19.05 37.94 -4.87
N ALA A 764 19.08 39.19 -4.44
CA ALA A 764 18.29 40.24 -5.04
C ALA A 764 18.63 40.24 -6.53
N TYR A 765 17.64 39.86 -7.33
CA TYR A 765 17.69 39.99 -8.78
C TYR A 765 18.13 41.43 -9.13
N SER A 766 19.41 41.61 -9.42
CA SER A 766 20.03 42.91 -9.75
C SER A 766 20.23 43.04 -11.26
N ALA A 767 19.47 42.29 -12.06
CA ALA A 767 19.46 42.46 -13.50
C ALA A 767 18.46 43.56 -13.88
N SER A 768 18.85 44.46 -14.77
CA SER A 768 18.06 45.61 -15.22
C SER A 768 16.86 45.26 -16.11
N ALA A 769 16.65 43.98 -16.43
CA ALA A 769 15.60 43.48 -17.34
C ALA A 769 14.78 42.40 -16.65
N ALA A 770 13.52 42.16 -17.02
CA ALA A 770 12.69 41.11 -16.41
C ALA A 770 13.17 39.68 -16.81
N PRO A 771 12.86 38.62 -16.03
CA PRO A 771 13.36 37.26 -16.26
C PRO A 771 13.08 36.69 -17.66
N HIS A 772 11.94 37.03 -18.26
CA HIS A 772 11.57 36.60 -19.61
C HIS A 772 12.38 37.29 -20.74
N VAL A 773 13.23 38.26 -20.39
CA VAL A 773 14.10 39.00 -21.30
C VAL A 773 15.56 38.51 -21.19
N LEU A 774 15.86 37.67 -20.21
CA LEU A 774 17.20 37.11 -20.02
C LEU A 774 17.50 36.04 -21.08
N VAL A 775 18.75 36.01 -21.54
CA VAL A 775 19.23 34.90 -22.38
C VAL A 775 19.32 33.61 -21.55
N PRO A 776 19.12 32.42 -22.16
CA PRO A 776 19.08 31.14 -21.44
C PRO A 776 20.27 30.89 -20.51
N GLN A 777 21.46 31.37 -20.86
CA GLN A 777 22.67 31.22 -20.06
C GLN A 777 22.62 32.00 -18.73
N GLN A 778 22.09 33.24 -18.75
CA GLN A 778 21.90 34.05 -17.54
C GLN A 778 20.79 33.48 -16.65
N MET A 779 19.74 32.95 -17.28
CA MET A 779 18.66 32.25 -16.57
C MET A 779 19.18 30.97 -15.90
N ALA A 780 20.01 30.19 -16.58
CA ALA A 780 20.66 29.01 -16.01
C ALA A 780 21.53 29.38 -14.80
N GLU A 781 22.33 30.45 -14.87
CA GLU A 781 23.15 30.92 -13.74
C GLU A 781 22.31 31.37 -12.53
N LEU A 782 21.15 31.99 -12.75
CA LEU A 782 20.22 32.35 -11.67
C LEU A 782 19.60 31.09 -11.04
N VAL A 783 19.08 30.18 -11.86
CA VAL A 783 18.50 28.91 -11.42
C VAL A 783 19.52 28.09 -10.63
N THR A 784 20.76 27.97 -11.13
CA THR A 784 21.84 27.25 -10.45
C THR A 784 22.20 27.88 -9.11
N ARG A 785 22.18 29.22 -8.98
CA ARG A 785 22.42 29.88 -7.67
C ARG A 785 21.29 29.66 -6.68
N ILE A 786 20.04 29.73 -7.13
CA ILE A 786 18.86 29.43 -6.32
C ILE A 786 18.93 27.96 -5.86
N GLU A 787 19.27 27.04 -6.75
CA GLU A 787 19.45 25.62 -6.44
C GLU A 787 20.63 25.39 -5.48
N GLN A 788 21.76 26.06 -5.65
CA GLN A 788 22.91 25.91 -4.74
C GLN A 788 22.64 26.43 -3.31
N SER A 789 21.72 27.39 -3.16
CA SER A 789 21.41 28.02 -1.88
C SER A 789 20.17 27.44 -1.19
N GLU A 790 19.10 27.18 -1.94
CA GLU A 790 17.82 26.64 -1.45
C GLU A 790 17.62 25.15 -1.74
N GLY A 791 18.56 24.52 -2.46
CA GLY A 791 18.44 23.13 -2.91
C GLY A 791 18.40 22.12 -1.76
N PRO A 792 17.64 21.02 -1.92
CA PRO A 792 16.75 20.71 -3.04
C PRO A 792 15.46 21.57 -3.03
N ILE A 793 15.14 22.19 -4.16
CA ILE A 793 14.02 23.15 -4.33
C ILE A 793 13.17 22.77 -5.56
N PRO A 794 11.83 22.73 -5.46
CA PRO A 794 10.95 22.44 -6.60
C PRO A 794 11.03 23.50 -7.72
N THR A 795 10.90 23.09 -8.98
CA THR A 795 11.02 23.97 -10.16
C THR A 795 10.02 25.12 -10.15
N ASP A 796 8.80 24.92 -9.64
CA ASP A 796 7.80 25.98 -9.50
C ASP A 796 8.20 27.01 -8.45
N VAL A 797 8.86 26.59 -7.38
CA VAL A 797 9.40 27.48 -6.37
C VAL A 797 10.61 28.22 -6.92
N VAL A 798 11.47 27.57 -7.71
CA VAL A 798 12.55 28.23 -8.46
C VAL A 798 12.00 29.28 -9.42
N ALA A 799 10.91 29.00 -10.14
CA ALA A 799 10.30 29.95 -11.06
C ALA A 799 9.62 31.15 -10.36
N ARG A 800 9.21 30.98 -9.10
CA ARG A 800 8.68 32.06 -8.25
C ARG A 800 9.76 32.90 -7.59
N ARG A 801 10.99 32.38 -7.51
CA ARG A 801 12.17 33.09 -7.00
C ARG A 801 12.74 33.98 -8.10
#